data_AF-D8UBX5-F1
#
_entry.id   AF-D8UBX5-F1
#
_cell.length_a   1.000
_cell.length_b   1.000
_cell.length_c   1.000
_cell.angle_alpha   90.00
_cell.angle_beta   90.00
_cell.angle_gamma   90.00
#
_symmetry.space_group_name_H-M   'P 1'
#
loop_
_entity.id
_entity.type
_entity.pdbx_description
1 polymer ?
#
loop_
_entity_poly.entity_id
_entity_poly.type
_entity_poly.pdbx_seq_one_letter_code
_entity_poly.pdbx_strand_id
1 'polypeptide(L)'
;MSSHRRIARFTRGNWLHSRTFCVKDIIQLSQTNRQSNISVNTLFADKLELYRGSLPEELRQHATAGAIAQHLGPILDFLHAGVWRAAMEHGFTVPEFGHLFEGEAEMLFGNISYVKKHSKEFTFEEVLQFLLTTLRSFDPAHLTSILTAYPVCRRAAMAIILEQYLTAGPFNDVESQLVANISQHLFKLHHRAAQTKRIIEFFHVSKSGGTSFCQLGRMNGCRTQSFETHRNCLITYFRFNFYANELVMHDHNRSWVGVHPCREFLNVVIFREPQSRVVSHMQNILKEYVIYYNQSLWQAFNPNSVDQWRTLAVPVFDNYVVRSLLGGQAYNMPYGGTNHTHLLAAKIVTLQFEVLLSLAPETSEFTRDIFGLGLGWQYDLRHMHVRPTIRRPVDEFSAEVMEAVRAAGRLDEQLYEFALVLQLLDAITFGIAHDVAGMDGILSADSGDGDGSGGDDDGGAVVIPAGGNTTRAADWAVNVNVAAAAAATAAMGAGMRRLPRGCGYVGVRRPPDVVTTDRMTLPPVAPLLEPYNLLGAEFQFALQEVGSLVVAGGRWFKREFYRNSTAALDAAAAWGRAKEAGIVASLAEVAAEAATSRAKAANATKANQDEAVAVAAHCERAKARAAELAEAAEKAVRAGALGAGKASGSNDDALGAGMWTSGIIGV
;
A
#
# COMPACT_ATOMS: atom_id res chain seq x y z
N MET A 1 25.95 55.20 -45.82
CA MET A 1 26.31 54.01 -46.60
C MET A 1 25.54 52.83 -46.03
N SER A 2 24.63 52.29 -46.82
CA SER A 2 23.68 51.24 -46.42
C SER A 2 24.28 49.85 -46.63
N SER A 3 23.88 48.89 -45.79
CA SER A 3 23.96 47.47 -46.15
C SER A 3 22.82 46.69 -45.48
N HIS A 4 21.92 46.22 -46.34
CA HIS A 4 20.68 45.50 -46.08
C HIS A 4 20.87 44.14 -45.39
N ARG A 5 20.00 43.84 -44.40
CA ARG A 5 19.68 42.47 -43.98
C ARG A 5 18.54 41.93 -44.84
N ARG A 6 18.76 40.79 -45.51
CA ARG A 6 17.74 40.01 -46.21
C ARG A 6 16.90 39.23 -45.17
N ILE A 7 15.60 39.47 -45.18
CA ILE A 7 14.59 38.59 -44.57
C ILE A 7 14.07 37.69 -45.68
N ALA A 8 14.32 36.38 -45.57
CA ALA A 8 13.74 35.38 -46.46
C ALA A 8 12.28 35.12 -46.03
N ARG A 9 11.34 35.49 -46.90
CA ARG A 9 9.93 35.06 -46.84
C ARG A 9 9.87 33.61 -47.31
N PHE A 10 9.48 32.69 -46.42
CA PHE A 10 8.95 31.38 -46.82
C PHE A 10 7.45 31.51 -47.09
N THR A 11 7.07 31.14 -48.31
CA THR A 11 5.70 31.10 -48.82
C THR A 11 4.91 29.96 -48.18
N ARG A 12 3.69 30.27 -47.75
CA ARG A 12 2.68 29.28 -47.31
C ARG A 12 2.14 28.56 -48.54
N GLY A 13 2.42 27.26 -48.64
CA GLY A 13 1.82 26.35 -49.62
C GLY A 13 0.86 25.37 -48.92
N ASN A 14 -0.37 25.36 -49.40
CA ASN A 14 -1.51 24.50 -49.09
C ASN A 14 -1.21 23.08 -48.56
N TRP A 15 -1.69 22.78 -47.35
CA TRP A 15 -2.09 21.43 -46.92
C TRP A 15 -3.41 21.53 -46.15
N LEU A 16 -4.51 21.59 -46.90
CA LEU A 16 -5.87 21.42 -46.41
C LEU A 16 -6.30 19.99 -46.78
N HIS A 17 -6.12 19.05 -45.85
CA HIS A 17 -6.92 17.83 -45.76
C HIS A 17 -7.39 17.73 -44.32
N SER A 18 -8.61 18.20 -44.09
CA SER A 18 -9.31 18.13 -42.82
C SER A 18 -9.61 16.66 -42.48
N ARG A 19 -8.89 16.11 -41.50
CA ARG A 19 -9.45 15.05 -40.66
C ARG A 19 -10.01 15.72 -39.42
N THR A 20 -11.27 16.08 -39.47
CA THR A 20 -12.09 16.41 -38.30
C THR A 20 -12.22 15.13 -37.49
N PHE A 21 -11.31 14.90 -36.55
CA PHE A 21 -11.54 13.91 -35.50
C PHE A 21 -12.63 14.46 -34.59
N CYS A 22 -13.80 13.84 -34.66
CA CYS A 22 -14.93 14.19 -33.82
C CYS A 22 -14.61 13.78 -32.38
N VAL A 23 -14.42 14.77 -31.49
CA VAL A 23 -14.18 14.56 -30.04
C VAL A 23 -15.35 13.79 -29.38
N LYS A 24 -16.52 13.73 -30.02
CA LYS A 24 -17.65 12.90 -29.56
C LYS A 24 -17.37 11.40 -29.72
N ASP A 25 -16.64 10.95 -30.73
CA ASP A 25 -16.44 9.52 -31.00
C ASP A 25 -15.41 8.88 -30.05
N ILE A 26 -14.43 9.65 -29.54
CA ILE A 26 -13.45 9.16 -28.57
C ILE A 26 -14.06 8.98 -27.18
N ILE A 27 -15.01 9.83 -26.78
CA ILE A 27 -15.70 9.71 -25.49
C ILE A 27 -16.77 8.61 -25.57
N GLN A 28 -17.45 8.48 -26.72
CA GLN A 28 -18.51 7.49 -26.92
C GLN A 28 -17.99 6.06 -27.13
N LEU A 29 -16.74 5.88 -27.60
CA LEU A 29 -16.02 4.59 -27.59
C LEU A 29 -15.47 4.18 -26.22
N SER A 30 -15.43 5.07 -25.21
CA SER A 30 -14.99 4.71 -23.85
C SER A 30 -16.13 4.30 -22.91
N GLN A 31 -17.39 4.56 -23.29
CA GLN A 31 -18.56 4.33 -22.42
C GLN A 31 -19.60 3.37 -23.01
N THR A 32 -19.43 2.91 -24.25
CA THR A 32 -20.30 1.89 -24.84
C THR A 32 -19.82 0.49 -24.48
N ASN A 33 -20.41 -0.05 -23.40
CA ASN A 33 -20.71 -1.47 -23.25
C ASN A 33 -19.52 -2.45 -23.09
N ARG A 34 -18.49 -2.09 -22.30
CA ARG A 34 -17.63 -3.09 -21.64
C ARG A 34 -18.16 -3.42 -20.24
N GLN A 35 -19.40 -3.90 -20.15
CA GLN A 35 -19.73 -4.86 -19.10
C GLN A 35 -19.22 -6.23 -19.58
N SER A 36 -17.91 -6.33 -19.84
CA SER A 36 -17.28 -7.65 -19.77
C SER A 36 -17.43 -8.07 -18.32
N ASN A 37 -18.11 -9.19 -18.06
CA ASN A 37 -18.08 -9.87 -16.76
C ASN A 37 -16.62 -10.23 -16.46
N ILE A 38 -15.83 -9.28 -15.97
CA ILE A 38 -14.48 -9.53 -15.49
C ILE A 38 -14.66 -10.34 -14.21
N SER A 39 -14.16 -11.57 -14.21
CA SER A 39 -14.20 -12.38 -12.99
C SER A 39 -13.17 -11.86 -11.99
N VAL A 40 -13.41 -12.11 -10.70
CA VAL A 40 -12.43 -11.82 -9.64
C VAL A 40 -11.06 -12.45 -9.96
N ASN A 41 -11.06 -13.70 -10.42
CA ASN A 41 -9.84 -14.42 -10.79
C ASN A 41 -9.06 -13.76 -11.93
N THR A 42 -9.76 -13.26 -12.96
CA THR A 42 -9.13 -12.53 -14.07
C THR A 42 -8.45 -11.26 -13.56
N LEU A 43 -9.12 -10.52 -12.68
CA LEU A 43 -8.58 -9.28 -12.14
C LEU A 43 -7.35 -9.53 -11.25
N PHE A 44 -7.36 -10.57 -10.40
CA PHE A 44 -6.16 -10.97 -9.64
C PHE A 44 -4.98 -11.30 -10.56
N ALA A 45 -5.20 -12.12 -11.60
CA ALA A 45 -4.17 -12.50 -12.55
C ALA A 45 -3.60 -11.27 -13.28
N ASP A 46 -4.46 -10.37 -13.76
CA ASP A 46 -4.06 -9.15 -14.47
C ASP A 46 -3.24 -8.21 -13.57
N LYS A 47 -3.67 -8.03 -12.31
CA LYS A 47 -2.94 -7.18 -11.36
C LYS A 47 -1.60 -7.79 -10.95
N LEU A 48 -1.52 -9.11 -10.77
CA LEU A 48 -0.26 -9.80 -10.51
C LEU A 48 0.72 -9.70 -11.69
N GLU A 49 0.21 -9.74 -12.92
CA GLU A 49 1.04 -9.56 -14.11
C GLU A 49 1.61 -8.14 -14.21
N LEU A 50 0.79 -7.11 -13.93
CA LEU A 50 1.26 -5.73 -13.83
C LEU A 50 2.33 -5.57 -12.73
N TYR A 51 2.14 -6.23 -11.59
CA TYR A 51 3.11 -6.20 -10.49
C TYR A 51 4.42 -6.88 -10.90
N ARG A 52 4.34 -8.04 -11.56
CA ARG A 52 5.50 -8.72 -12.15
C ARG A 52 6.27 -7.81 -13.10
N GLY A 53 5.56 -7.04 -13.92
CA GLY A 53 6.17 -6.02 -14.77
C GLY A 53 6.92 -4.94 -13.98
N SER A 54 6.41 -4.54 -12.81
CA SER A 54 7.05 -3.53 -11.96
C SER A 54 8.29 -3.99 -11.19
N LEU A 55 8.57 -5.29 -11.14
CA LEU A 55 9.76 -5.82 -10.48
C LEU A 55 11.05 -5.45 -11.24
N PRO A 56 12.20 -5.36 -10.54
CA PRO A 56 13.52 -5.32 -11.15
C PRO A 56 13.70 -6.41 -12.20
N GLU A 57 14.49 -6.12 -13.25
CA GLU A 57 14.65 -7.01 -14.41
C GLU A 57 15.15 -8.41 -13.99
N GLU A 58 16.04 -8.49 -13.00
CA GLU A 58 16.57 -9.76 -12.48
C GLU A 58 15.46 -10.62 -11.86
N LEU A 59 14.54 -10.01 -11.12
CA LEU A 59 13.39 -10.71 -10.54
C LEU A 59 12.35 -11.04 -11.61
N ARG A 60 12.12 -10.14 -12.57
CA ARG A 60 11.16 -10.29 -13.67
C ARG A 60 11.48 -11.50 -14.56
N GLN A 61 12.76 -11.68 -14.91
CA GLN A 61 13.21 -12.80 -15.74
C GLN A 61 12.99 -14.18 -15.08
N HIS A 62 12.91 -14.22 -13.75
CA HIS A 62 12.72 -15.43 -12.97
C HIS A 62 11.33 -15.53 -12.31
N ALA A 63 10.45 -14.55 -12.54
CA ALA A 63 9.14 -14.43 -11.91
C ALA A 63 8.11 -15.40 -12.52
N THR A 64 8.28 -16.69 -12.22
CA THR A 64 7.19 -17.66 -12.28
C THR A 64 6.15 -17.35 -11.21
N ALA A 65 4.93 -17.87 -11.33
CA ALA A 65 3.90 -17.70 -10.30
C ALA A 65 4.39 -18.14 -8.91
N GLY A 66 5.13 -19.26 -8.85
CA GLY A 66 5.76 -19.74 -7.61
C GLY A 66 6.85 -18.81 -7.07
N ALA A 67 7.66 -18.21 -7.95
CA ALA A 67 8.67 -17.23 -7.54
C ALA A 67 8.04 -15.94 -7.00
N ILE A 68 6.93 -15.49 -7.61
CA ILE A 68 6.15 -14.34 -7.10
C ILE A 68 5.57 -14.66 -5.72
N ALA A 69 4.98 -15.84 -5.55
CA ALA A 69 4.48 -16.29 -4.25
C ALA A 69 5.58 -16.32 -3.19
N GLN A 70 6.76 -16.84 -3.53
CA GLN A 70 7.91 -16.87 -2.63
C GLN A 70 8.42 -15.46 -2.28
N HIS A 71 8.43 -14.54 -3.24
CA HIS A 71 8.86 -13.15 -3.04
C HIS A 71 7.85 -12.37 -2.18
N LEU A 72 6.56 -12.51 -2.46
CA LEU A 72 5.49 -11.81 -1.75
C LEU A 72 5.23 -12.37 -0.35
N GLY A 73 5.39 -13.69 -0.15
CA GLY A 73 5.05 -14.39 1.08
C GLY A 73 5.52 -13.69 2.37
N PRO A 74 6.81 -13.35 2.52
CA PRO A 74 7.30 -12.64 3.71
C PRO A 74 6.67 -11.26 3.93
N ILE A 75 6.33 -10.54 2.84
CA ILE A 75 5.68 -9.23 2.92
C ILE A 75 4.21 -9.41 3.33
N LEU A 76 3.49 -10.36 2.73
CA LEU A 76 2.11 -10.66 3.08
C LEU A 76 2.02 -11.10 4.55
N ASP A 77 2.86 -12.06 4.97
CA ASP A 77 2.96 -12.52 6.35
C ASP A 77 3.20 -11.36 7.33
N PHE A 78 4.10 -10.43 6.98
CA PHE A 78 4.31 -9.22 7.76
C PHE A 78 3.04 -8.37 7.85
N LEU A 79 2.28 -8.19 6.77
CA LEU A 79 1.10 -7.33 6.76
C LEU A 79 -0.04 -7.83 7.65
N HIS A 80 -0.30 -9.13 7.69
CA HIS A 80 -1.45 -9.66 8.43
C HIS A 80 -1.07 -10.34 9.76
N ALA A 81 0.20 -10.66 10.00
CA ALA A 81 0.65 -11.27 11.25
C ALA A 81 1.83 -10.54 11.93
N GLY A 82 2.74 -9.96 11.15
CA GLY A 82 3.95 -9.31 11.68
C GLY A 82 3.76 -7.88 12.18
N VAL A 83 2.90 -7.09 11.54
CA VAL A 83 2.79 -5.65 11.78
C VAL A 83 2.32 -5.33 13.19
N TRP A 84 1.29 -6.04 13.68
CA TRP A 84 0.78 -5.90 15.04
C TRP A 84 1.87 -6.22 16.06
N ARG A 85 2.57 -7.35 15.87
CA ARG A 85 3.65 -7.77 16.77
C ARG A 85 4.79 -6.76 16.79
N ALA A 86 5.24 -6.32 15.62
CA ALA A 86 6.30 -5.33 15.48
C ALA A 86 5.92 -3.99 16.15
N ALA A 87 4.67 -3.56 16.00
CA ALA A 87 4.18 -2.34 16.64
C ALA A 87 4.24 -2.43 18.17
N MET A 88 3.80 -3.57 18.73
CA MET A 88 3.81 -3.81 20.17
C MET A 88 5.23 -3.97 20.73
N GLU A 89 6.08 -4.76 20.08
CA GLU A 89 7.45 -5.06 20.52
C GLU A 89 8.34 -3.82 20.54
N HIS A 90 8.19 -2.93 19.57
CA HIS A 90 9.01 -1.73 19.44
C HIS A 90 8.37 -0.48 20.03
N GLY A 91 7.19 -0.60 20.66
CA GLY A 91 6.51 0.51 21.30
C GLY A 91 6.12 1.61 20.31
N PHE A 92 5.73 1.24 19.09
CA PHE A 92 5.16 2.19 18.11
C PHE A 92 3.79 2.63 18.61
N THR A 93 3.78 3.63 19.47
CA THR A 93 2.59 4.26 20.03
C THR A 93 2.23 5.48 19.20
N VAL A 94 0.96 5.63 18.86
CA VAL A 94 0.44 6.90 18.34
C VAL A 94 0.05 7.72 19.57
N PRO A 95 0.80 8.79 19.94
CA PRO A 95 0.70 9.43 21.26
C PRO A 95 -0.69 9.91 21.67
N GLU A 96 -1.57 10.15 20.69
CA GLU A 96 -2.90 10.73 20.89
C GLU A 96 -4.04 9.68 20.97
N PHE A 97 -3.73 8.38 20.82
CA PHE A 97 -4.74 7.31 20.81
C PHE A 97 -4.38 6.04 21.59
N GLY A 98 -3.15 5.90 22.08
CA GLY A 98 -2.67 4.60 22.58
C GLY A 98 -2.08 3.77 21.45
N HIS A 99 -2.25 2.45 21.49
CA HIS A 99 -1.67 1.57 20.47
C HIS A 99 -2.39 1.77 19.13
N LEU A 100 -1.64 1.78 18.01
CA LEU A 100 -2.14 1.95 16.62
C LEU A 100 -3.32 1.04 16.24
N PHE A 101 -3.59 0.04 17.07
CA PHE A 101 -4.51 -1.01 16.79
C PHE A 101 -5.57 -1.20 17.88
N GLU A 102 -5.89 -0.25 18.73
CA GLU A 102 -6.99 -0.43 19.70
C GLU A 102 -8.37 -0.55 19.01
N GLY A 103 -9.30 -1.25 19.65
CA GLY A 103 -10.70 -1.35 19.20
C GLY A 103 -10.90 -2.28 18.00
N GLU A 104 -11.43 -1.75 16.89
CA GLU A 104 -11.78 -2.55 15.71
C GLU A 104 -10.58 -3.18 15.00
N ALA A 105 -9.44 -2.50 15.03
CA ALA A 105 -8.20 -3.04 14.49
C ALA A 105 -7.72 -4.23 15.34
N GLU A 106 -7.76 -4.14 16.68
CA GLU A 106 -7.43 -5.24 17.59
C GLU A 106 -8.34 -6.44 17.33
N MET A 107 -9.63 -6.19 17.15
CA MET A 107 -10.59 -7.24 16.79
C MET A 107 -10.22 -7.90 15.47
N LEU A 108 -9.91 -7.14 14.41
CA LEU A 108 -9.52 -7.70 13.12
C LEU A 108 -8.20 -8.49 13.21
N PHE A 109 -7.15 -7.93 13.80
CA PHE A 109 -5.85 -8.61 13.92
C PHE A 109 -5.92 -9.81 14.87
N GLY A 110 -6.74 -9.74 15.91
CA GLY A 110 -7.07 -10.87 16.79
C GLY A 110 -7.77 -11.98 16.01
N ASN A 111 -8.77 -11.64 15.20
CA ASN A 111 -9.51 -12.55 14.33
C ASN A 111 -8.61 -13.20 13.27
N ILE A 112 -7.74 -12.42 12.61
CA ILE A 112 -6.75 -12.92 11.66
C ILE A 112 -5.77 -13.89 12.34
N SER A 113 -5.26 -13.51 13.51
CA SER A 113 -4.34 -14.34 14.29
C SER A 113 -5.00 -15.65 14.73
N TYR A 114 -6.27 -15.59 15.12
CA TYR A 114 -7.07 -16.74 15.48
C TYR A 114 -7.25 -17.71 14.30
N VAL A 115 -7.68 -17.19 13.14
CA VAL A 115 -7.84 -17.98 11.91
C VAL A 115 -6.52 -18.65 11.53
N LYS A 116 -5.41 -17.91 11.55
CA LYS A 116 -4.10 -18.44 11.18
C LYS A 116 -3.65 -19.57 12.12
N LYS A 117 -3.90 -19.43 13.43
CA LYS A 117 -3.58 -20.45 14.43
C LYS A 117 -4.40 -21.73 14.23
N HIS A 118 -5.63 -21.61 13.74
CA HIS A 118 -6.58 -22.71 13.54
C HIS A 118 -6.82 -22.98 12.04
N SER A 119 -5.85 -22.70 11.17
CA SER A 119 -6.03 -22.77 9.70
C SER A 119 -6.41 -24.16 9.18
N LYS A 120 -6.21 -25.21 9.98
CA LYS A 120 -6.64 -26.59 9.67
C LYS A 120 -8.11 -26.86 9.99
N GLU A 121 -8.72 -26.01 10.82
CA GLU A 121 -10.09 -26.14 11.29
C GLU A 121 -11.08 -25.34 10.44
N PHE A 122 -10.57 -24.39 9.65
CA PHE A 122 -11.37 -23.52 8.79
C PHE A 122 -11.12 -23.83 7.31
N THR A 123 -12.19 -23.96 6.56
CA THR A 123 -12.16 -23.79 5.10
C THR A 123 -11.88 -22.33 4.76
N PHE A 124 -11.33 -22.07 3.56
CA PHE A 124 -11.09 -20.68 3.15
C PHE A 124 -12.40 -19.88 3.00
N GLU A 125 -13.49 -20.54 2.60
CA GLU A 125 -14.82 -19.92 2.58
C GLU A 125 -15.23 -19.40 3.98
N GLU A 126 -15.06 -20.20 5.03
CA GLU A 126 -15.35 -19.78 6.41
C GLU A 126 -14.45 -18.61 6.85
N VAL A 127 -13.17 -18.61 6.44
CA VAL A 127 -12.26 -17.48 6.68
C VAL A 127 -12.79 -16.20 6.04
N LEU A 128 -13.23 -16.26 4.77
CA LEU A 128 -13.78 -15.10 4.07
C LEU A 128 -15.09 -14.62 4.72
N GLN A 129 -15.98 -15.53 5.11
CA GLN A 129 -17.21 -15.16 5.82
C GLN A 129 -16.92 -14.49 7.17
N PHE A 130 -15.93 -15.00 7.90
CA PHE A 130 -15.50 -14.44 9.18
C PHE A 130 -14.88 -13.04 9.01
N LEU A 131 -14.02 -12.86 8.01
CA LEU A 131 -13.45 -11.55 7.65
C LEU A 131 -14.56 -10.56 7.26
N LEU A 132 -15.51 -10.96 6.41
CA LEU A 132 -16.63 -10.10 6.00
C LEU A 132 -17.51 -9.71 7.18
N THR A 133 -17.80 -10.64 8.09
CA THR A 133 -18.57 -10.38 9.32
C THR A 133 -17.84 -9.39 10.22
N THR A 134 -16.53 -9.58 10.41
CA THR A 134 -15.68 -8.66 11.17
C THR A 134 -15.72 -7.26 10.57
N LEU A 135 -15.50 -7.13 9.25
CA LEU A 135 -15.51 -5.84 8.58
C LEU A 135 -16.89 -5.16 8.59
N ARG A 136 -17.98 -5.92 8.57
CA ARG A 136 -19.35 -5.38 8.69
C ARG A 136 -19.67 -4.87 10.09
N SER A 137 -18.98 -5.38 11.11
CA SER A 137 -19.14 -4.88 12.48
C SER A 137 -18.44 -3.55 12.71
N PHE A 138 -17.61 -3.09 11.76
CA PHE A 138 -16.95 -1.79 11.87
C PHE A 138 -17.99 -0.67 11.79
N ASP A 139 -18.08 0.13 12.85
CA ASP A 139 -19.02 1.24 12.94
C ASP A 139 -18.43 2.47 12.22
N PRO A 140 -19.03 2.89 11.09
CA PRO A 140 -18.59 4.08 10.39
C PRO A 140 -18.70 5.35 11.25
N ALA A 141 -19.54 5.39 12.28
CA ALA A 141 -19.67 6.55 13.15
C ALA A 141 -18.50 6.68 14.15
N HIS A 142 -17.86 5.57 14.54
CA HIS A 142 -16.69 5.56 15.42
C HIS A 142 -15.36 5.72 14.68
N LEU A 143 -15.41 6.26 13.46
CA LEU A 143 -14.28 6.38 12.53
C LEU A 143 -13.02 7.01 13.15
N THR A 144 -13.06 7.81 14.22
CA THR A 144 -11.88 8.53 14.74
C THR A 144 -10.63 7.68 15.02
N SER A 145 -10.74 6.48 15.62
CA SER A 145 -9.59 5.55 15.78
C SER A 145 -9.31 4.74 14.51
N ILE A 146 -10.35 4.47 13.74
CA ILE A 146 -10.30 3.71 12.48
C ILE A 146 -9.67 4.53 11.36
N LEU A 147 -9.74 5.86 11.38
CA LEU A 147 -9.25 6.73 10.30
C LEU A 147 -7.74 6.59 10.08
N THR A 148 -6.98 6.17 11.07
CA THR A 148 -5.54 5.88 10.94
C THR A 148 -5.25 4.40 10.68
N ALA A 149 -6.00 3.49 11.32
CA ALA A 149 -5.78 2.05 11.21
C ALA A 149 -6.39 1.43 9.94
N TYR A 150 -7.38 2.09 9.33
CA TYR A 150 -8.15 1.53 8.22
C TYR A 150 -7.32 1.14 7.00
N PRO A 151 -6.37 1.95 6.50
CA PRO A 151 -5.48 1.52 5.41
C PRO A 151 -4.69 0.26 5.76
N VAL A 152 -4.30 0.11 7.03
CA VAL A 152 -3.61 -1.08 7.55
C VAL A 152 -4.56 -2.29 7.53
N CYS A 153 -5.77 -2.15 8.07
CA CYS A 153 -6.79 -3.20 8.10
C CYS A 153 -7.18 -3.67 6.68
N ARG A 154 -7.39 -2.74 5.75
CA ARG A 154 -7.68 -3.04 4.34
C ARG A 154 -6.59 -3.89 3.71
N ARG A 155 -5.33 -3.47 3.87
CA ARG A 155 -4.17 -4.17 3.29
C ARG A 155 -3.93 -5.51 3.96
N ALA A 156 -4.13 -5.63 5.27
CA ALA A 156 -4.04 -6.91 5.99
C ALA A 156 -5.10 -7.92 5.50
N ALA A 157 -6.36 -7.48 5.36
CA ALA A 157 -7.43 -8.34 4.84
C ALA A 157 -7.15 -8.79 3.40
N MET A 158 -6.75 -7.87 2.51
CA MET A 158 -6.43 -8.23 1.13
C MET A 158 -5.15 -9.07 1.03
N ALA A 159 -4.18 -8.90 1.93
CA ALA A 159 -2.97 -9.71 1.97
C ALA A 159 -3.27 -11.20 2.22
N ILE A 160 -4.21 -11.52 3.11
CA ILE A 160 -4.66 -12.90 3.37
C ILE A 160 -5.31 -13.49 2.11
N ILE A 161 -6.17 -12.72 1.44
CA ILE A 161 -6.85 -13.16 0.22
C ILE A 161 -5.84 -13.41 -0.89
N LEU A 162 -4.86 -12.50 -1.07
CA LEU A 162 -3.82 -12.65 -2.07
C LEU A 162 -2.88 -13.82 -1.76
N GLU A 163 -2.50 -14.02 -0.50
CA GLU A 163 -1.69 -15.17 -0.08
C GLU A 163 -2.40 -16.47 -0.47
N GLN A 164 -3.69 -16.60 -0.15
CA GLN A 164 -4.47 -17.78 -0.53
C GLN A 164 -4.50 -17.98 -2.05
N TYR A 165 -4.74 -16.92 -2.83
CA TYR A 165 -4.75 -17.02 -4.30
C TYR A 165 -3.42 -17.54 -4.85
N LEU A 166 -2.30 -17.07 -4.28
CA LEU A 166 -0.95 -17.47 -4.68
C LEU A 166 -0.62 -18.91 -4.29
N THR A 167 -1.15 -19.41 -3.16
CA THR A 167 -0.85 -20.76 -2.66
C THR A 167 -1.80 -21.84 -3.18
N ALA A 168 -3.10 -21.54 -3.27
CA ALA A 168 -4.14 -22.49 -3.63
C ALA A 168 -4.61 -22.35 -5.09
N GLY A 169 -4.34 -21.22 -5.72
CA GLY A 169 -4.77 -20.91 -7.09
C GLY A 169 -6.08 -20.12 -7.15
N PRO A 170 -6.76 -20.13 -8.31
CA PRO A 170 -8.00 -19.38 -8.53
C PRO A 170 -9.12 -19.76 -7.57
N PHE A 171 -9.93 -18.79 -7.19
CA PHE A 171 -11.10 -18.96 -6.33
C PHE A 171 -12.24 -19.70 -7.05
N ASN A 172 -13.00 -20.50 -6.32
CA ASN A 172 -14.29 -21.01 -6.81
C ASN A 172 -15.37 -19.89 -6.84
N ASP A 173 -16.57 -20.21 -7.33
CA ASP A 173 -17.64 -19.20 -7.49
C ASP A 173 -18.07 -18.56 -6.16
N VAL A 174 -18.17 -19.36 -5.09
CA VAL A 174 -18.59 -18.89 -3.76
C VAL A 174 -17.51 -18.01 -3.15
N GLU A 175 -16.25 -18.45 -3.19
CA GLU A 175 -15.09 -17.67 -2.75
C GLU A 175 -14.97 -16.35 -3.54
N SER A 176 -15.14 -16.39 -4.86
CA SER A 176 -15.12 -15.21 -5.72
C SER A 176 -16.18 -14.19 -5.30
N GLN A 177 -17.41 -14.64 -5.03
CA GLN A 177 -18.48 -13.77 -4.57
C GLN A 177 -18.18 -13.15 -3.19
N LEU A 178 -17.60 -13.93 -2.27
CA LEU A 178 -17.20 -13.43 -0.96
C LEU A 178 -16.05 -12.41 -1.07
N VAL A 179 -15.04 -12.67 -1.89
CA VAL A 179 -13.95 -11.73 -2.18
C VAL A 179 -14.47 -10.43 -2.80
N ALA A 180 -15.44 -10.52 -3.71
CA ALA A 180 -16.11 -9.35 -4.26
C ALA A 180 -16.85 -8.54 -3.19
N ASN A 181 -17.60 -9.21 -2.30
CA ASN A 181 -18.32 -8.57 -1.20
C ASN A 181 -17.37 -7.88 -0.21
N ILE A 182 -16.25 -8.54 0.15
CA ILE A 182 -15.22 -7.96 1.01
C ILE A 182 -14.60 -6.73 0.36
N SER A 183 -14.20 -6.84 -0.91
CA SER A 183 -13.58 -5.73 -1.66
C SER A 183 -14.52 -4.53 -1.76
N GLN A 184 -15.81 -4.76 -2.03
CA GLN A 184 -16.84 -3.72 -2.07
C GLN A 184 -17.00 -3.03 -0.71
N HIS A 185 -17.03 -3.81 0.38
CA HIS A 185 -17.17 -3.26 1.73
C HIS A 185 -15.94 -2.47 2.16
N LEU A 186 -14.74 -3.00 1.89
CA LEU A 186 -13.49 -2.27 2.08
C LEU A 186 -13.54 -0.96 1.30
N PHE A 187 -13.82 -0.97 0.00
CA PHE A 187 -13.88 0.26 -0.79
C PHE A 187 -14.89 1.28 -0.24
N LYS A 188 -16.08 0.84 0.21
CA LYS A 188 -17.07 1.71 0.87
C LYS A 188 -16.50 2.37 2.14
N LEU A 189 -15.79 1.62 2.98
CA LEU A 189 -15.12 2.16 4.16
C LEU A 189 -14.02 3.17 3.77
N HIS A 190 -13.21 2.87 2.74
CA HIS A 190 -12.21 3.81 2.20
C HIS A 190 -12.87 5.11 1.74
N HIS A 191 -13.91 5.01 0.93
CA HIS A 191 -14.61 6.16 0.38
C HIS A 191 -15.21 7.03 1.49
N ARG A 192 -15.86 6.42 2.48
CA ARG A 192 -16.40 7.15 3.65
C ARG A 192 -15.29 7.81 4.47
N ALA A 193 -14.22 7.07 4.80
CA ALA A 193 -13.07 7.62 5.51
C ALA A 193 -12.47 8.82 4.75
N ALA A 194 -12.26 8.65 3.44
CA ALA A 194 -11.83 9.72 2.55
C ALA A 194 -12.79 10.91 2.62
N GLN A 195 -14.11 10.72 2.48
CA GLN A 195 -15.17 11.76 2.57
C GLN A 195 -15.27 12.47 3.93
N THR A 196 -14.78 11.86 5.01
CA THR A 196 -14.66 12.55 6.31
C THR A 196 -13.40 13.41 6.40
N LYS A 197 -12.31 12.98 5.74
CA LYS A 197 -11.00 13.66 5.70
C LYS A 197 -11.00 14.76 4.63
N ARG A 198 -11.48 15.95 4.99
CA ARG A 198 -11.71 17.07 4.04
C ARG A 198 -10.45 17.71 3.45
N ILE A 199 -9.27 17.29 3.90
CA ILE A 199 -7.97 17.87 3.54
C ILE A 199 -7.08 16.74 3.07
N ILE A 200 -6.38 16.94 1.96
CA ILE A 200 -5.36 16.02 1.45
C ILE A 200 -4.00 16.48 1.96
N GLU A 201 -3.30 15.60 2.65
CA GLU A 201 -1.87 15.76 2.94
C GLU A 201 -1.08 14.92 1.95
N PHE A 202 -0.30 15.61 1.12
CA PHE A 202 0.65 14.98 0.23
C PHE A 202 2.04 14.99 0.87
N PHE A 203 2.51 13.83 1.31
CA PHE A 203 3.90 13.68 1.71
C PHE A 203 4.80 13.70 0.47
N HIS A 204 5.38 14.86 0.21
CA HIS A 204 6.18 15.14 -0.96
C HIS A 204 7.61 14.65 -0.76
N VAL A 205 7.85 13.39 -1.11
CA VAL A 205 9.21 12.86 -1.23
C VAL A 205 9.94 13.60 -2.36
N SER A 206 11.03 14.30 -2.00
CA SER A 206 11.80 15.07 -2.97
C SER A 206 12.26 14.20 -4.14
N LYS A 207 11.97 14.71 -5.34
CA LYS A 207 12.23 14.08 -6.65
C LYS A 207 11.40 12.87 -7.01
N SER A 208 10.28 12.66 -6.31
CA SER A 208 9.25 11.67 -6.64
C SER A 208 8.05 12.29 -7.36
N GLY A 209 8.26 13.30 -8.20
CA GLY A 209 7.21 13.89 -9.05
C GLY A 209 6.17 14.75 -8.33
N GLY A 210 6.45 15.22 -7.12
CA GLY A 210 5.49 16.02 -6.37
C GLY A 210 5.11 17.35 -7.02
N THR A 211 6.00 17.95 -7.82
CA THR A 211 5.62 19.11 -8.63
C THR A 211 4.45 18.80 -9.57
N SER A 212 4.49 17.66 -10.25
CA SER A 212 3.42 17.21 -11.15
C SER A 212 2.16 16.87 -10.38
N PHE A 213 2.29 16.19 -9.24
CA PHE A 213 1.15 15.84 -8.38
C PHE A 213 0.40 17.07 -7.85
N CYS A 214 1.13 18.11 -7.47
CA CYS A 214 0.55 19.39 -7.10
C CYS A 214 -0.25 20.04 -8.23
N GLN A 215 0.27 20.03 -9.46
CA GLN A 215 -0.47 20.52 -10.62
C GLN A 215 -1.70 19.66 -10.91
N LEU A 216 -1.63 18.35 -10.68
CA LEU A 216 -2.80 17.47 -10.74
C LEU A 216 -3.84 17.82 -9.70
N GLY A 217 -3.44 18.12 -8.47
CA GLY A 217 -4.36 18.63 -7.44
C GLY A 217 -5.12 19.85 -7.95
N ARG A 218 -4.42 20.81 -8.57
CA ARG A 218 -5.04 21.98 -9.21
C ARG A 218 -6.03 21.59 -10.33
N MET A 219 -5.62 20.69 -11.22
CA MET A 219 -6.47 20.24 -12.35
C MET A 219 -7.72 19.50 -11.86
N ASN A 220 -7.62 18.78 -10.75
CA ASN A 220 -8.73 18.09 -10.11
C ASN A 220 -9.57 18.98 -9.20
N GLY A 221 -9.29 20.29 -9.12
CA GLY A 221 -10.10 21.30 -8.43
C GLY A 221 -9.68 21.63 -6.99
N CYS A 222 -8.53 21.12 -6.53
CA CYS A 222 -8.05 21.36 -5.18
C CYS A 222 -7.56 22.79 -5.01
N ARG A 223 -7.61 23.25 -3.75
CA ARG A 223 -7.28 24.61 -3.33
C ARG A 223 -6.13 24.55 -2.35
N THR A 224 -5.05 25.21 -2.72
CA THR A 224 -3.88 25.47 -1.87
C THR A 224 -3.49 26.95 -1.99
N GLN A 225 -2.52 27.42 -1.19
CA GLN A 225 -2.12 28.83 -1.22
C GLN A 225 -1.50 29.23 -2.56
N SER A 226 -0.66 28.36 -3.11
CA SER A 226 -0.06 28.57 -4.41
C SER A 226 0.24 27.23 -5.08
N PHE A 227 -0.09 27.12 -6.36
CA PHE A 227 0.38 26.06 -7.24
C PHE A 227 1.53 26.55 -8.14
N GLU A 228 2.19 27.66 -7.78
CA GLU A 228 3.36 28.12 -8.52
C GLU A 228 4.55 27.21 -8.24
N THR A 229 5.39 27.00 -9.24
CA THR A 229 6.54 26.08 -9.19
C THR A 229 7.47 26.30 -7.99
N HIS A 230 7.57 27.53 -7.47
CA HIS A 230 8.45 27.90 -6.36
C HIS A 230 7.78 27.90 -4.98
N ARG A 231 6.45 27.72 -4.92
CA ARG A 231 5.65 27.70 -3.68
C ARG A 231 4.64 26.56 -3.70
N ASN A 232 4.97 25.50 -4.42
CA ASN A 232 4.00 24.54 -4.90
C ASN A 232 3.39 23.77 -3.73
N CYS A 233 2.10 24.00 -3.47
CA CYS A 233 1.34 23.35 -2.39
C CYS A 233 1.80 23.62 -0.96
N LEU A 234 2.61 24.66 -0.76
CA LEU A 234 2.93 25.14 0.57
C LEU A 234 1.73 25.92 1.12
N ILE A 235 1.37 25.68 2.37
CA ILE A 235 0.32 26.42 3.08
C ILE A 235 0.95 27.27 4.17
N THR A 236 0.61 28.57 4.21
CA THR A 236 0.85 29.45 5.36
C THR A 236 -0.43 29.81 6.14
N TYR A 237 -1.64 29.44 5.66
CA TYR A 237 -2.93 29.78 6.30
C TYR A 237 -4.01 28.69 6.12
N PHE A 238 -4.86 28.43 7.13
CA PHE A 238 -5.82 27.31 7.17
C PHE A 238 -7.13 27.49 6.35
N ARG A 239 -7.06 27.81 5.05
CA ARG A 239 -8.25 27.86 4.14
C ARG A 239 -8.17 26.90 2.95
N PHE A 240 -7.35 25.87 3.06
CA PHE A 240 -6.99 24.99 1.95
C PHE A 240 -7.35 23.54 2.25
N ASN A 241 -7.57 22.77 1.18
CA ASN A 241 -7.87 21.35 1.26
C ASN A 241 -6.74 20.49 0.66
N PHE A 242 -5.59 21.09 0.37
CA PHE A 242 -4.42 20.40 -0.15
C PHE A 242 -3.12 21.00 0.41
N TYR A 243 -2.37 20.17 1.13
CA TYR A 243 -1.10 20.50 1.78
C TYR A 243 0.01 19.56 1.28
N ALA A 244 1.21 20.09 1.00
CA ALA A 244 2.38 19.25 0.73
C ALA A 244 3.44 19.41 1.83
N ASN A 245 3.84 18.29 2.43
CA ASN A 245 4.96 18.24 3.37
C ASN A 245 6.23 17.75 2.64
N GLU A 246 7.23 18.62 2.48
CA GLU A 246 8.36 18.39 1.57
C GLU A 246 9.66 17.87 2.22
N LEU A 247 9.69 17.70 3.55
CA LEU A 247 10.95 17.37 4.24
C LEU A 247 10.88 16.07 5.02
N VAL A 248 10.08 16.03 6.09
CA VAL A 248 9.98 14.90 7.01
C VAL A 248 8.55 14.78 7.51
N MET A 249 8.11 13.57 7.81
CA MET A 249 6.82 13.37 8.46
C MET A 249 6.76 14.05 9.83
N HIS A 250 5.55 14.37 10.27
CA HIS A 250 5.29 15.03 11.54
C HIS A 250 5.80 14.18 12.72
N ASP A 251 6.73 14.72 13.50
CA ASP A 251 7.29 14.07 14.68
C ASP A 251 6.72 14.65 15.97
N HIS A 252 5.69 14.00 16.51
CA HIS A 252 5.26 14.31 17.87
C HIS A 252 6.41 13.92 18.83
N ASN A 253 6.88 14.86 19.63
CA ASN A 253 7.91 14.64 20.67
C ASN A 253 9.35 14.35 20.20
N ARG A 254 9.73 14.74 18.96
CA ARG A 254 11.12 14.62 18.43
C ARG A 254 11.70 13.19 18.45
N SER A 255 10.84 12.17 18.51
CA SER A 255 11.23 10.76 18.45
C SER A 255 10.69 10.15 17.16
N TRP A 256 11.51 9.40 16.45
CA TRP A 256 11.07 8.69 15.24
C TRP A 256 10.01 7.61 15.51
N VAL A 257 9.86 7.16 16.76
CA VAL A 257 8.86 6.15 17.16
C VAL A 257 7.44 6.72 17.16
N GLY A 258 7.28 8.03 17.40
CA GLY A 258 5.97 8.71 17.46
C GLY A 258 5.53 9.34 16.14
N VAL A 259 6.26 9.10 15.05
CA VAL A 259 5.99 9.70 13.73
C VAL A 259 4.79 9.02 13.08
N HIS A 260 3.85 9.81 12.59
CA HIS A 260 2.64 9.33 11.94
C HIS A 260 2.09 10.36 10.93
N PRO A 261 1.32 9.92 9.91
CA PRO A 261 0.55 10.83 9.06
C PRO A 261 -0.58 11.53 9.84
N CYS A 262 -1.00 12.73 9.44
CA CYS A 262 -2.10 13.41 10.12
C CYS A 262 -3.41 12.65 9.92
N ARG A 263 -4.07 12.27 11.02
CA ARG A 263 -5.29 11.44 10.98
C ARG A 263 -6.48 12.14 10.35
N GLU A 264 -6.59 13.45 10.53
CA GLU A 264 -7.69 14.27 9.99
C GLU A 264 -7.57 14.47 8.48
N PHE A 265 -6.41 14.11 7.91
CA PHE A 265 -6.09 14.31 6.51
C PHE A 265 -6.15 12.98 5.75
N LEU A 266 -6.46 13.08 4.46
CA LEU A 266 -6.27 12.00 3.49
C LEU A 266 -4.80 12.04 3.07
N ASN A 267 -4.00 11.13 3.60
CA ASN A 267 -2.57 11.10 3.39
C ASN A 267 -2.23 10.35 2.10
N VAL A 268 -1.42 11.01 1.28
CA VAL A 268 -0.97 10.52 -0.01
C VAL A 268 0.53 10.60 -0.07
N VAL A 269 1.18 9.56 -0.58
CA VAL A 269 2.62 9.59 -0.87
C VAL A 269 2.89 9.00 -2.25
N ILE A 270 3.86 9.59 -2.94
CA ILE A 270 4.38 9.07 -4.19
C ILE A 270 5.80 8.55 -3.97
N PHE A 271 5.97 7.27 -4.28
CA PHE A 271 7.24 6.59 -4.35
C PHE A 271 7.83 6.67 -5.76
N ARG A 272 9.15 6.59 -5.80
CA ARG A 272 9.95 6.49 -7.02
C ARG A 272 11.09 5.51 -6.75
N GLU A 273 11.48 4.76 -7.77
CA GLU A 273 12.66 3.89 -7.72
C GLU A 273 13.86 4.65 -7.09
N PRO A 274 14.42 4.14 -5.98
CA PRO A 274 15.36 4.87 -5.13
C PRO A 274 16.58 5.43 -5.85
N GLN A 275 17.24 4.65 -6.72
CA GLN A 275 18.42 5.07 -7.45
C GLN A 275 18.09 6.23 -8.40
N SER A 276 17.03 6.11 -9.19
CA SER A 276 16.52 7.15 -10.08
C SER A 276 16.16 8.42 -9.30
N ARG A 277 15.60 8.27 -8.10
CA ARG A 277 15.28 9.39 -7.21
C ARG A 277 16.54 10.07 -6.70
N VAL A 278 17.54 9.32 -6.22
CA VAL A 278 18.83 9.84 -5.74
C VAL A 278 19.57 10.58 -6.86
N VAL A 279 19.72 9.98 -8.04
CA VAL A 279 20.35 10.61 -9.21
C VAL A 279 19.64 11.91 -9.58
N SER A 280 18.30 11.88 -9.63
CA SER A 280 17.51 13.07 -9.92
C SER A 280 17.71 14.17 -8.87
N HIS A 281 17.95 13.80 -7.60
CA HIS A 281 18.19 14.74 -6.51
C HIS A 281 19.60 15.32 -6.59
N MET A 282 20.64 14.48 -6.73
CA MET A 282 22.04 14.91 -6.87
C MET A 282 22.22 15.86 -8.05
N GLN A 283 21.67 15.52 -9.22
CA GLN A 283 21.72 16.39 -10.38
C GLN A 283 20.97 17.71 -10.17
N ASN A 284 19.89 17.72 -9.36
CA ASN A 284 19.22 18.96 -9.01
C ASN A 284 20.05 19.82 -8.06
N ILE A 285 20.71 19.22 -7.09
CA ILE A 285 21.67 19.92 -6.22
C ILE A 285 22.72 20.59 -7.10
N LEU A 286 23.37 19.85 -8.00
CA LEU A 286 24.35 20.40 -8.92
C LEU A 286 23.81 21.54 -9.78
N LYS A 287 22.61 21.38 -10.34
CA LYS A 287 21.93 22.44 -11.11
C LYS A 287 21.77 23.72 -10.27
N GLU A 288 21.23 23.60 -9.07
CA GLU A 288 21.01 24.77 -8.20
C GLU A 288 22.35 25.41 -7.79
N TYR A 289 23.35 24.61 -7.40
CA TYR A 289 24.66 25.14 -7.06
C TYR A 289 25.37 25.83 -8.23
N VAL A 290 25.25 25.31 -9.46
CA VAL A 290 25.78 25.99 -10.66
C VAL A 290 25.10 27.34 -10.88
N ILE A 291 23.77 27.42 -10.66
CA ILE A 291 23.02 28.68 -10.76
C ILE A 291 23.50 29.69 -9.71
N TYR A 292 23.73 29.26 -8.46
CA TYR A 292 24.07 30.17 -7.36
C TYR A 292 25.56 30.53 -7.25
N TYR A 293 26.46 29.61 -7.57
CA TYR A 293 27.91 29.74 -7.33
C TYR A 293 28.76 29.77 -8.62
N ASN A 294 28.12 29.68 -9.79
CA ASN A 294 28.81 29.65 -11.10
C ASN A 294 29.91 28.57 -11.13
N GLN A 295 30.99 28.76 -11.92
CA GLN A 295 32.08 27.80 -12.09
C GLN A 295 32.89 27.51 -10.81
N SER A 296 32.81 28.35 -9.78
CA SER A 296 33.55 28.15 -8.52
C SER A 296 33.14 26.88 -7.77
N LEU A 297 31.91 26.39 -8.02
CA LEU A 297 31.41 25.14 -7.46
C LEU A 297 32.35 23.97 -7.78
N TRP A 298 32.78 23.84 -9.04
CA TRP A 298 33.55 22.68 -9.49
C TRP A 298 34.95 22.62 -8.88
N GLN A 299 35.44 23.74 -8.34
CA GLN A 299 36.69 23.80 -7.60
C GLN A 299 36.51 23.33 -6.15
N ALA A 300 35.33 23.56 -5.56
CA ALA A 300 35.01 23.20 -4.18
C ALA A 300 34.35 21.83 -4.04
N PHE A 301 33.67 21.35 -5.08
CA PHE A 301 32.91 20.12 -5.08
C PHE A 301 33.17 19.29 -6.34
N ASN A 302 33.71 18.08 -6.13
CA ASN A 302 33.86 17.06 -7.14
C ASN A 302 32.62 16.15 -7.12
N PRO A 303 31.73 16.23 -8.14
CA PRO A 303 30.52 15.40 -8.23
C PRO A 303 30.82 13.90 -8.35
N ASN A 304 32.06 13.52 -8.65
CA ASN A 304 32.51 12.13 -8.73
C ASN A 304 33.18 11.64 -7.43
N SER A 305 33.25 12.46 -6.38
CA SER A 305 33.79 12.06 -5.08
C SER A 305 32.69 11.51 -4.17
N VAL A 306 32.75 10.22 -3.86
CA VAL A 306 31.83 9.55 -2.93
C VAL A 306 31.86 10.22 -1.54
N ASP A 307 33.06 10.52 -1.02
CA ASP A 307 33.21 11.07 0.32
C ASP A 307 32.64 12.49 0.45
N GLN A 308 32.70 13.29 -0.61
CA GLN A 308 32.05 14.59 -0.62
C GLN A 308 30.53 14.47 -0.61
N TRP A 309 29.94 13.52 -1.36
CA TRP A 309 28.49 13.26 -1.27
C TRP A 309 28.06 12.79 0.11
N ARG A 310 28.82 11.85 0.71
CA ARG A 310 28.61 11.36 2.08
C ARG A 310 28.67 12.48 3.11
N THR A 311 29.48 13.50 2.89
CA THR A 311 29.64 14.61 3.84
C THR A 311 28.61 15.71 3.66
N LEU A 312 28.32 16.09 2.40
CA LEU A 312 27.54 17.28 2.09
C LEU A 312 26.02 17.02 2.01
N ALA A 313 25.62 15.82 1.61
CA ALA A 313 24.21 15.53 1.32
C ALA A 313 23.78 14.18 1.90
N VAL A 314 24.13 13.91 3.17
CA VAL A 314 23.84 12.65 3.87
C VAL A 314 22.43 12.13 3.60
N PRO A 315 21.33 12.87 3.85
CA PRO A 315 19.99 12.32 3.70
C PRO A 315 19.68 11.97 2.24
N VAL A 316 20.25 12.73 1.29
CA VAL A 316 20.04 12.49 -0.15
C VAL A 316 20.74 11.23 -0.60
N PHE A 317 21.92 10.94 -0.04
CA PHE A 317 22.78 9.84 -0.47
C PHE A 317 22.50 8.51 0.27
N ASP A 318 21.86 8.56 1.44
CA ASP A 318 21.68 7.41 2.33
C ASP A 318 20.23 7.30 2.81
N ASN A 319 19.48 6.34 2.26
CA ASN A 319 18.11 5.97 2.65
C ASN A 319 17.17 7.17 2.89
N TYR A 320 17.08 8.06 1.90
CA TYR A 320 16.32 9.30 1.96
C TYR A 320 14.87 9.10 2.39
N VAL A 321 14.18 8.10 1.82
CA VAL A 321 12.73 7.92 2.05
C VAL A 321 12.48 7.38 3.44
N VAL A 322 13.23 6.35 3.87
CA VAL A 322 13.19 5.83 5.24
C VAL A 322 13.43 6.97 6.24
N ARG A 323 14.45 7.79 6.01
CA ARG A 323 14.76 8.96 6.85
C ARG A 323 13.63 9.97 6.91
N SER A 324 13.04 10.29 5.75
CA SER A 324 12.00 11.31 5.64
C SER A 324 10.71 10.86 6.32
N LEU A 325 10.35 9.58 6.23
CA LEU A 325 9.17 9.01 6.89
C LEU A 325 9.28 8.94 8.41
N LEU A 326 10.48 9.13 8.97
CA LEU A 326 10.78 8.96 10.40
C LEU A 326 11.14 10.27 11.10
N GLY A 327 10.71 11.40 10.56
CA GLY A 327 10.81 12.68 11.23
C GLY A 327 12.22 13.28 11.25
N GLY A 328 12.38 14.41 11.94
CA GLY A 328 13.61 15.18 11.94
C GLY A 328 14.80 14.44 12.55
N GLN A 329 14.55 13.58 13.54
CA GLN A 329 15.62 12.83 14.23
C GLN A 329 16.31 11.84 13.30
N ALA A 330 15.54 10.97 12.61
CA ALA A 330 16.08 10.00 11.67
C ALA A 330 16.69 10.70 10.44
N TYR A 331 16.06 11.79 9.98
CA TYR A 331 16.56 12.57 8.86
C TYR A 331 17.98 13.10 9.07
N ASN A 332 18.29 13.56 10.28
CA ASN A 332 19.59 14.14 10.61
C ASN A 332 20.65 13.13 11.10
N MET A 333 20.37 11.82 11.09
CA MET A 333 21.37 10.82 11.48
C MET A 333 22.60 10.88 10.56
N PRO A 334 23.81 10.53 11.05
CA PRO A 334 25.00 10.44 10.19
C PRO A 334 24.80 9.38 9.09
N TYR A 335 25.67 9.43 8.07
CA TYR A 335 25.71 8.41 7.00
C TYR A 335 25.91 7.01 7.61
N GLY A 336 25.12 6.04 7.17
CA GLY A 336 25.09 4.69 7.71
C GLY A 336 24.38 4.55 9.07
N GLY A 337 23.81 5.64 9.61
CA GLY A 337 23.10 5.61 10.90
C GLY A 337 21.72 4.93 10.85
N THR A 338 21.11 4.84 9.67
CA THR A 338 19.86 4.11 9.46
C THR A 338 20.10 2.61 9.39
N ASN A 339 19.18 1.83 9.97
CA ASN A 339 19.29 0.38 10.11
C ASN A 339 17.94 -0.33 9.91
N HIS A 340 17.87 -1.64 10.10
CA HIS A 340 16.66 -2.42 9.90
C HIS A 340 15.49 -2.05 10.84
N THR A 341 15.77 -1.57 12.06
CA THR A 341 14.71 -1.07 12.95
C THR A 341 14.04 0.18 12.38
N HIS A 342 14.84 1.07 11.78
CA HIS A 342 14.29 2.23 11.06
C HIS A 342 13.50 1.80 9.82
N LEU A 343 13.98 0.82 9.05
CA LEU A 343 13.20 0.28 7.93
C LEU A 343 11.85 -0.27 8.40
N LEU A 344 11.82 -1.03 9.50
CA LEU A 344 10.59 -1.55 10.08
C LEU A 344 9.62 -0.43 10.48
N ALA A 345 10.13 0.60 11.15
CA ALA A 345 9.36 1.80 11.49
C ALA A 345 8.77 2.47 10.24
N ALA A 346 9.59 2.67 9.21
CA ALA A 346 9.16 3.31 7.97
C ALA A 346 8.10 2.47 7.23
N LYS A 347 8.17 1.13 7.27
CA LYS A 347 7.12 0.25 6.76
C LYS A 347 5.80 0.46 7.51
N ILE A 348 5.84 0.56 8.84
CA ILE A 348 4.64 0.83 9.67
C ILE A 348 4.04 2.21 9.37
N VAL A 349 4.87 3.24 9.20
CA VAL A 349 4.39 4.58 8.79
C VAL A 349 3.79 4.53 7.37
N THR A 350 4.43 3.82 6.44
CA THR A 350 3.94 3.67 5.06
C THR A 350 2.57 2.99 5.01
N LEU A 351 2.31 2.02 5.90
CA LEU A 351 1.02 1.33 5.99
C LEU A 351 -0.15 2.24 6.37
N GLN A 352 0.12 3.39 6.98
CA GLN A 352 -0.92 4.32 7.43
C GLN A 352 -1.38 5.27 6.32
N PHE A 353 -0.65 5.41 5.21
CA PHE A 353 -1.10 6.24 4.09
C PHE A 353 -2.33 5.64 3.42
N GLU A 354 -3.35 6.44 3.17
CA GLU A 354 -4.58 5.99 2.51
C GLU A 354 -4.35 5.68 1.03
N VAL A 355 -3.48 6.45 0.39
CA VAL A 355 -3.19 6.37 -1.05
C VAL A 355 -1.68 6.34 -1.27
N LEU A 356 -1.23 5.26 -1.90
CA LEU A 356 0.17 5.04 -2.30
C LEU A 356 0.25 5.05 -3.81
N LEU A 357 1.22 5.80 -4.34
CA LEU A 357 1.44 5.90 -5.77
C LEU A 357 2.89 5.58 -6.10
N SER A 358 3.15 5.03 -7.28
CA SER A 358 4.50 4.86 -7.81
C SER A 358 4.64 5.55 -9.16
N LEU A 359 5.83 6.11 -9.41
CA LEU A 359 6.21 6.67 -10.71
C LEU A 359 6.82 5.64 -11.67
N ALA A 360 6.91 4.37 -11.29
CA ALA A 360 7.36 3.33 -12.20
C ALA A 360 6.40 3.26 -13.41
N PRO A 361 6.90 3.35 -14.66
CA PRO A 361 6.08 3.24 -15.86
C PRO A 361 5.17 2.01 -15.85
N GLU A 362 5.67 0.89 -15.34
CA GLU A 362 4.98 -0.40 -15.26
C GLU A 362 3.80 -0.38 -14.28
N THR A 363 3.81 0.56 -13.32
CA THR A 363 2.73 0.76 -12.36
C THR A 363 1.69 1.77 -12.83
N SER A 364 1.75 2.26 -14.09
CA SER A 364 0.85 3.30 -14.59
C SER A 364 -0.63 2.91 -14.47
N GLU A 365 -0.94 1.64 -14.67
CA GLU A 365 -2.30 1.11 -14.55
C GLU A 365 -2.76 1.03 -13.08
N PHE A 366 -1.89 0.62 -12.14
CA PHE A 366 -2.20 0.71 -10.70
C PHE A 366 -2.45 2.16 -10.29
N THR A 367 -1.56 3.03 -10.71
CA THR A 367 -1.61 4.46 -10.43
C THR A 367 -2.90 5.07 -10.97
N ARG A 368 -3.35 4.69 -12.18
CA ARG A 368 -4.64 5.12 -12.74
C ARG A 368 -5.80 4.72 -11.84
N ASP A 369 -5.90 3.44 -11.49
CA ASP A 369 -7.02 2.93 -10.72
C ASP A 369 -7.04 3.57 -9.33
N ILE A 370 -5.87 3.80 -8.73
CA ILE A 370 -5.74 4.48 -7.43
C ILE A 370 -6.06 5.98 -7.53
N PHE A 371 -5.71 6.68 -8.61
CA PHE A 371 -6.14 8.07 -8.81
C PHE A 371 -7.67 8.17 -8.94
N GLY A 372 -8.27 7.35 -9.80
CA GLY A 372 -9.71 7.38 -10.04
C GLY A 372 -10.51 6.92 -8.83
N LEU A 373 -10.19 5.75 -8.29
CA LEU A 373 -10.98 5.08 -7.26
C LEU A 373 -10.53 5.49 -5.85
N GLY A 374 -9.22 5.63 -5.64
CA GLY A 374 -8.65 6.00 -4.33
C GLY A 374 -8.82 7.48 -4.00
N LEU A 375 -8.60 8.38 -4.97
CA LEU A 375 -8.69 9.84 -4.77
C LEU A 375 -9.97 10.47 -5.35
N GLY A 376 -10.73 9.77 -6.19
CA GLY A 376 -11.85 10.38 -6.92
C GLY A 376 -11.39 11.38 -8.00
N TRP A 377 -10.14 11.30 -8.44
CA TRP A 377 -9.55 12.26 -9.37
C TRP A 377 -9.78 11.85 -10.82
N GLN A 378 -10.22 12.81 -11.65
CA GLN A 378 -10.45 12.61 -13.08
C GLN A 378 -9.16 12.72 -13.88
N TYR A 379 -8.24 13.58 -13.44
CA TYR A 379 -6.93 13.76 -14.06
C TYR A 379 -5.86 13.04 -13.26
N ASP A 380 -5.04 12.26 -13.97
CA ASP A 380 -3.90 11.52 -13.44
C ASP A 380 -2.58 11.94 -14.11
N LEU A 381 -1.48 11.29 -13.75
CA LEU A 381 -0.14 11.61 -14.27
C LEU A 381 0.00 11.54 -15.81
N ARG A 382 -0.88 10.83 -16.52
CA ARG A 382 -0.87 10.76 -18.00
C ARG A 382 -1.34 12.06 -18.64
N HIS A 383 -2.12 12.84 -17.91
CA HIS A 383 -2.60 14.15 -18.32
C HIS A 383 -1.57 15.26 -18.11
N MET A 384 -0.48 14.96 -17.40
CA MET A 384 0.61 15.91 -17.18
C MET A 384 1.62 15.82 -18.30
N HIS A 385 1.85 16.95 -18.97
CA HIS A 385 3.04 17.10 -19.81
C HIS A 385 4.28 17.16 -18.92
N VAL A 386 4.90 16.00 -18.68
CA VAL A 386 6.20 15.93 -18.03
C VAL A 386 7.18 16.62 -18.97
N ARG A 387 7.64 17.82 -18.57
CA ARG A 387 8.74 18.44 -19.29
C ARG A 387 9.93 17.50 -19.18
N PRO A 388 10.51 17.04 -20.31
CA PRO A 388 11.74 16.29 -20.25
C PRO A 388 12.72 17.13 -19.44
N THR A 389 13.39 16.49 -18.49
CA THR A 389 14.38 17.15 -17.66
C THR A 389 15.41 17.77 -18.62
N ILE A 390 15.38 19.10 -18.76
CA ILE A 390 16.31 19.85 -19.63
C ILE A 390 17.73 19.40 -19.27
N ARG A 391 18.54 19.10 -20.30
CA ARG A 391 19.93 18.61 -20.19
C ARG A 391 20.60 19.24 -18.98
N ARG A 392 20.92 18.40 -17.99
CA ARG A 392 21.46 18.88 -16.72
C ARG A 392 22.97 19.06 -16.89
N PRO A 393 23.64 19.84 -16.04
CA PRO A 393 25.08 20.09 -16.17
C PRO A 393 25.94 18.82 -16.08
N VAL A 394 25.40 17.80 -15.42
CA VAL A 394 25.99 16.47 -15.28
C VAL A 394 24.94 15.47 -15.74
N ASP A 395 25.19 14.88 -16.90
CA ASP A 395 24.33 13.85 -17.46
C ASP A 395 24.59 12.50 -16.77
N GLU A 396 25.83 12.23 -16.34
CA GLU A 396 26.25 10.95 -15.74
C GLU A 396 27.18 11.11 -14.54
N PHE A 397 26.99 10.27 -13.51
CA PHE A 397 27.91 10.14 -12.37
C PHE A 397 28.88 8.99 -12.59
N SER A 398 30.07 9.04 -11.97
CA SER A 398 31.04 7.95 -12.04
C SER A 398 30.45 6.61 -11.55
N ALA A 399 30.97 5.50 -12.07
CA ALA A 399 30.55 4.16 -11.65
C ALA A 399 30.74 3.94 -10.14
N GLU A 400 31.80 4.50 -9.56
CA GLU A 400 32.08 4.46 -8.13
C GLU A 400 30.99 5.16 -7.31
N VAL A 401 30.55 6.35 -7.74
CA VAL A 401 29.44 7.07 -7.08
C VAL A 401 28.14 6.28 -7.21
N MET A 402 27.86 5.71 -8.38
CA MET A 402 26.64 4.93 -8.59
C MET A 402 26.62 3.62 -7.79
N GLU A 403 27.77 2.97 -7.59
CA GLU A 403 27.90 1.84 -6.68
C GLU A 403 27.61 2.26 -5.24
N ALA A 404 28.18 3.38 -4.80
CA ALA A 404 27.95 3.91 -3.46
C ALA A 404 26.48 4.32 -3.23
N VAL A 405 25.79 4.86 -4.26
CA VAL A 405 24.34 5.13 -4.22
C VAL A 405 23.56 3.83 -4.02
N ARG A 406 23.86 2.79 -4.81
CA ARG A 406 23.17 1.48 -4.69
C ARG A 406 23.42 0.84 -3.32
N ALA A 407 24.65 0.90 -2.82
CA ALA A 407 24.99 0.38 -1.50
C ALA A 407 24.28 1.13 -0.36
N ALA A 408 24.18 2.46 -0.45
CA ALA A 408 23.56 3.29 0.58
C ALA A 408 22.03 3.32 0.52
N GLY A 409 21.43 3.00 -0.63
CA GLY A 409 19.97 3.01 -0.85
C GLY A 409 19.24 1.70 -0.52
N ARG A 410 19.92 0.69 0.05
CA ARG A 410 19.34 -0.66 0.23
C ARG A 410 18.07 -0.72 1.08
N LEU A 411 17.91 0.17 2.07
CA LEU A 411 16.69 0.18 2.89
C LEU A 411 15.56 0.90 2.15
N ASP A 412 15.86 1.96 1.40
CA ASP A 412 14.89 2.60 0.50
C ASP A 412 14.40 1.62 -0.57
N GLU A 413 15.26 0.75 -1.10
CA GLU A 413 14.88 -0.31 -2.05
C GLU A 413 13.86 -1.27 -1.44
N GLN A 414 14.15 -1.82 -0.25
CA GLN A 414 13.23 -2.71 0.45
C GLN A 414 11.91 -2.02 0.84
N LEU A 415 11.96 -0.71 1.16
CA LEU A 415 10.77 0.07 1.43
C LEU A 415 9.96 0.32 0.15
N TYR A 416 10.63 0.57 -0.97
CA TYR A 416 10.02 0.77 -2.26
C TYR A 416 9.29 -0.50 -2.75
N GLU A 417 9.94 -1.66 -2.69
CA GLU A 417 9.32 -2.96 -2.98
C GLU A 417 8.10 -3.19 -2.09
N PHE A 418 8.22 -2.91 -0.78
CA PHE A 418 7.10 -2.99 0.15
C PHE A 418 5.93 -2.09 -0.28
N ALA A 419 6.21 -0.83 -0.64
CA ALA A 419 5.20 0.12 -1.10
C ALA A 419 4.51 -0.34 -2.41
N LEU A 420 5.24 -0.99 -3.33
CA LEU A 420 4.65 -1.59 -4.53
C LEU A 420 3.66 -2.70 -4.20
N VAL A 421 3.95 -3.55 -3.19
CA VAL A 421 3.00 -4.57 -2.74
C VAL A 421 1.75 -3.93 -2.15
N LEU A 422 1.89 -2.88 -1.34
CA LEU A 422 0.72 -2.17 -0.81
C LEU A 422 -0.12 -1.55 -1.93
N GLN A 423 0.54 -0.99 -2.96
CA GLN A 423 -0.12 -0.44 -4.13
C GLN A 423 -0.88 -1.52 -4.92
N LEU A 424 -0.30 -2.71 -5.07
CA LEU A 424 -0.97 -3.88 -5.67
C LEU A 424 -2.23 -4.26 -4.89
N LEU A 425 -2.15 -4.36 -3.56
CA LEU A 425 -3.29 -4.73 -2.71
C LEU A 425 -4.44 -3.71 -2.83
N ASP A 426 -4.10 -2.42 -2.86
CA ASP A 426 -5.07 -1.34 -3.04
C ASP A 426 -5.69 -1.41 -4.45
N ALA A 427 -4.90 -1.64 -5.50
CA ALA A 427 -5.39 -1.78 -6.88
C ALA A 427 -6.30 -3.00 -7.08
N ILE A 428 -6.02 -4.13 -6.43
CA ILE A 428 -6.91 -5.31 -6.43
C ILE A 428 -8.23 -4.97 -5.74
N THR A 429 -8.15 -4.41 -4.53
CA THR A 429 -9.35 -4.06 -3.74
C THR A 429 -10.27 -3.12 -4.50
N PHE A 430 -9.71 -2.04 -5.05
CA PHE A 430 -10.48 -1.03 -5.76
C PHE A 430 -10.98 -1.52 -7.12
N GLY A 431 -10.14 -2.24 -7.86
CA GLY A 431 -10.51 -2.83 -9.14
C GLY A 431 -11.70 -3.79 -9.01
N ILE A 432 -11.70 -4.69 -8.03
CA ILE A 432 -12.81 -5.62 -7.81
C ILE A 432 -14.10 -4.88 -7.43
N ALA A 433 -13.99 -3.92 -6.51
CA ALA A 433 -15.14 -3.13 -6.08
C ALA A 433 -15.77 -2.36 -7.25
N HIS A 434 -14.97 -1.83 -8.16
CA HIS A 434 -15.44 -1.08 -9.33
C HIS A 434 -15.92 -2.01 -10.45
N ASP A 435 -15.05 -2.88 -10.97
CA ASP A 435 -15.27 -3.63 -12.21
C ASP A 435 -16.16 -4.86 -12.05
N VAL A 436 -16.20 -5.46 -10.86
CA VAL A 436 -16.95 -6.71 -10.60
C VAL A 436 -18.22 -6.42 -9.80
N ALA A 437 -18.14 -5.57 -8.77
CA ALA A 437 -19.28 -5.30 -7.89
C ALA A 437 -20.21 -4.17 -8.39
N GLY A 438 -19.96 -3.61 -9.58
CA GLY A 438 -20.86 -2.67 -10.25
C GLY A 438 -21.10 -1.37 -9.49
N MET A 439 -20.07 -0.83 -8.84
CA MET A 439 -20.20 0.37 -7.99
C MET A 439 -20.41 1.69 -8.75
N ASP A 440 -20.54 1.68 -10.07
CA ASP A 440 -20.87 2.85 -10.91
C ASP A 440 -22.08 3.64 -10.40
N GLY A 441 -23.07 2.95 -9.83
CA GLY A 441 -24.29 3.56 -9.28
C GLY A 441 -24.07 4.30 -7.96
N ILE A 442 -23.15 3.85 -7.11
CA ILE A 442 -22.96 4.42 -5.75
C ILE A 442 -22.26 5.78 -5.83
N LEU A 443 -21.28 5.94 -6.72
CA LEU A 443 -20.62 7.23 -6.91
C LEU A 443 -21.54 8.29 -7.54
N SER A 444 -22.61 7.86 -8.23
CA SER A 444 -23.58 8.77 -8.86
C SER A 444 -24.74 9.14 -7.94
N ALA A 445 -25.23 8.22 -7.10
CA ALA A 445 -26.47 8.38 -6.35
C ALA A 445 -26.39 9.36 -5.16
N ASP A 446 -25.22 9.53 -4.53
CA ASP A 446 -25.07 10.32 -3.29
C ASP A 446 -24.89 11.84 -3.54
N SER A 447 -25.07 12.28 -4.79
CA SER A 447 -25.01 13.70 -5.18
C SER A 447 -26.40 14.36 -5.31
N GLY A 448 -27.47 13.62 -5.07
CA GLY A 448 -28.82 14.15 -4.99
C GLY A 448 -29.10 14.68 -3.60
N ASP A 449 -29.03 16.00 -3.42
CA ASP A 449 -29.74 16.71 -2.35
C ASP A 449 -31.24 16.40 -2.49
N GLY A 450 -31.67 15.27 -1.91
CA GLY A 450 -33.06 14.95 -1.71
C GLY A 450 -33.58 15.79 -0.55
N ASP A 451 -34.15 16.94 -0.87
CA ASP A 451 -35.13 17.61 -0.04
C ASP A 451 -36.41 16.76 0.02
N GLY A 452 -36.31 15.59 0.65
CA GLY A 452 -37.44 14.69 0.92
C GLY A 452 -38.38 15.28 1.94
N SER A 453 -39.15 16.30 1.54
CA SER A 453 -40.42 16.64 2.15
C SER A 453 -41.41 15.51 1.83
N GLY A 454 -42.17 15.13 2.84
CA GLY A 454 -42.90 13.86 2.91
C GLY A 454 -43.95 13.64 1.82
N GLY A 455 -44.22 12.36 1.63
CA GLY A 455 -45.34 11.82 0.86
C GLY A 455 -45.45 10.35 1.20
N ASP A 456 -46.12 10.07 2.33
CA ASP A 456 -46.67 8.76 2.64
C ASP A 456 -47.53 8.31 1.45
N ASP A 457 -47.32 7.09 0.96
CA ASP A 457 -48.41 6.27 0.44
C ASP A 457 -48.00 4.79 0.44
N ASP A 458 -48.73 4.06 1.27
CA ASP A 458 -48.79 2.61 1.36
C ASP A 458 -49.24 1.98 0.03
N GLY A 459 -48.56 0.93 -0.41
CA GLY A 459 -48.93 0.21 -1.62
C GLY A 459 -48.19 -1.11 -1.78
N GLY A 460 -48.41 -2.04 -0.84
CA GLY A 460 -47.91 -3.40 -0.95
C GLY A 460 -48.52 -4.14 -2.15
N ALA A 461 -47.67 -4.90 -2.86
CA ALA A 461 -48.13 -5.98 -3.73
C ALA A 461 -47.13 -7.15 -3.70
N VAL A 462 -47.64 -8.24 -3.15
CA VAL A 462 -47.09 -9.59 -3.06
C VAL A 462 -46.91 -10.18 -4.47
N VAL A 463 -45.76 -10.82 -4.71
CA VAL A 463 -45.50 -11.62 -5.92
C VAL A 463 -45.52 -13.10 -5.54
N ILE A 464 -46.45 -13.87 -6.14
CA ILE A 464 -46.34 -15.34 -6.30
C ILE A 464 -46.65 -15.69 -7.78
N PRO A 465 -45.94 -16.65 -8.40
CA PRO A 465 -45.85 -16.79 -9.85
C PRO A 465 -46.68 -17.95 -10.43
N ALA A 466 -47.04 -17.84 -11.71
CA ALA A 466 -47.30 -18.87 -12.73
C ALA A 466 -47.89 -18.13 -13.94
N GLY A 467 -47.63 -18.40 -15.22
CA GLY A 467 -47.08 -19.51 -15.96
C GLY A 467 -47.76 -19.49 -17.35
N GLY A 468 -47.05 -19.89 -18.42
CA GLY A 468 -47.69 -20.39 -19.65
C GLY A 468 -47.85 -19.46 -20.86
N ASN A 469 -46.89 -19.56 -21.80
CA ASN A 469 -47.03 -19.78 -23.25
C ASN A 469 -48.32 -19.33 -23.99
N THR A 470 -48.18 -18.49 -25.03
CA THR A 470 -48.15 -18.90 -26.47
C THR A 470 -48.31 -17.72 -27.46
N THR A 471 -47.50 -17.81 -28.54
CA THR A 471 -47.73 -17.41 -29.95
C THR A 471 -47.99 -15.96 -30.39
N ARG A 472 -46.97 -15.44 -31.09
CA ARG A 472 -46.93 -15.03 -32.52
C ARG A 472 -47.91 -13.98 -33.08
N ALA A 473 -47.28 -12.95 -33.64
CA ALA A 473 -47.45 -12.38 -34.99
C ALA A 473 -48.23 -11.06 -35.18
N ALA A 474 -47.49 -10.14 -35.80
CA ALA A 474 -47.87 -9.21 -36.88
C ALA A 474 -48.75 -7.99 -36.58
N ASP A 475 -48.07 -6.85 -36.74
CA ASP A 475 -48.44 -5.74 -37.63
C ASP A 475 -49.52 -4.70 -37.27
N TRP A 476 -49.12 -3.49 -37.66
CA TRP A 476 -49.86 -2.34 -38.17
C TRP A 476 -50.70 -1.43 -37.25
N ALA A 477 -50.07 -0.29 -36.94
CA ALA A 477 -50.54 1.09 -37.17
C ALA A 477 -52.00 1.48 -36.91
N VAL A 478 -52.21 2.39 -35.96
CA VAL A 478 -53.21 3.47 -36.08
C VAL A 478 -52.62 4.80 -35.61
N ASN A 479 -52.60 5.75 -36.55
CA ASN A 479 -52.35 7.18 -36.39
C ASN A 479 -53.36 7.86 -35.46
N VAL A 480 -52.92 8.84 -34.68
CA VAL A 480 -53.65 10.13 -34.58
C VAL A 480 -52.64 11.28 -34.59
N ASN A 481 -52.69 12.06 -35.66
CA ASN A 481 -52.07 13.37 -35.82
C ASN A 481 -52.89 14.43 -35.06
N VAL A 482 -52.21 15.35 -34.37
CA VAL A 482 -52.61 16.77 -34.34
C VAL A 482 -51.35 17.63 -34.45
N ALA A 483 -51.13 18.19 -35.64
CA ALA A 483 -50.34 19.40 -35.89
C ALA A 483 -51.10 20.61 -35.30
N ALA A 484 -50.55 21.75 -34.93
CA ALA A 484 -49.44 22.51 -35.48
C ALA A 484 -49.07 23.66 -34.52
N ALA A 485 -47.82 24.10 -34.53
CA ALA A 485 -47.42 25.51 -34.66
C ALA A 485 -45.90 25.61 -34.54
N ALA A 486 -45.23 25.83 -35.66
CA ALA A 486 -43.80 26.12 -35.74
C ALA A 486 -43.57 27.48 -36.42
N ALA A 487 -42.37 28.02 -36.16
CA ALA A 487 -41.78 29.30 -36.57
C ALA A 487 -42.09 30.46 -35.59
N ALA A 488 -41.12 31.14 -34.97
CA ALA A 488 -39.69 31.25 -35.24
C ALA A 488 -38.94 31.71 -33.96
N THR A 489 -37.65 31.42 -33.86
CA THR A 489 -36.53 32.39 -33.77
C THR A 489 -35.33 31.69 -33.12
N ALA A 490 -34.23 31.64 -33.86
CA ALA A 490 -32.95 31.15 -33.43
C ALA A 490 -32.34 32.04 -32.33
N ALA A 491 -31.83 31.44 -31.26
CA ALA A 491 -30.81 32.03 -30.42
C ALA A 491 -29.83 30.95 -29.97
N MET A 492 -28.57 31.14 -30.37
CA MET A 492 -27.42 30.34 -29.96
C MET A 492 -27.22 30.44 -28.44
N GLY A 493 -27.68 29.44 -27.70
CA GLY A 493 -27.26 29.20 -26.32
C GLY A 493 -26.00 28.35 -26.32
N ALA A 494 -24.84 29.00 -26.32
CA ALA A 494 -23.58 28.35 -25.97
C ALA A 494 -23.71 27.83 -24.52
N GLY A 495 -24.09 26.56 -24.39
CA GLY A 495 -24.09 25.87 -23.12
C GLY A 495 -22.66 25.73 -22.62
N MET A 496 -22.17 26.73 -21.88
CA MET A 496 -21.06 26.55 -20.95
C MET A 496 -21.49 25.42 -20.00
N ARG A 497 -21.02 24.21 -20.27
CA ARG A 497 -21.01 23.14 -19.27
C ARG A 497 -20.33 23.72 -18.05
N ARG A 498 -21.08 23.85 -16.95
CA ARG A 498 -20.52 24.24 -15.66
C ARG A 498 -19.47 23.18 -15.33
N LEU A 499 -18.20 23.58 -15.34
CA LEU A 499 -17.13 22.78 -14.75
C LEU A 499 -17.53 22.44 -13.31
N PRO A 500 -17.33 21.19 -12.84
CA PRO A 500 -17.61 20.84 -11.45
C PRO A 500 -16.86 21.82 -10.53
N ARG A 501 -17.62 22.57 -9.73
CA ARG A 501 -17.08 23.63 -8.85
C ARG A 501 -16.61 23.02 -7.53
N GLY A 502 -15.58 22.20 -7.56
CA GLY A 502 -14.92 21.66 -6.37
C GLY A 502 -13.74 20.79 -6.75
N CYS A 503 -12.77 20.61 -5.83
CA CYS A 503 -11.97 19.38 -5.92
C CYS A 503 -12.97 18.21 -5.91
N GLY A 504 -12.75 17.12 -6.64
CA GLY A 504 -13.65 15.96 -6.80
C GLY A 504 -14.06 15.24 -5.50
N TYR A 505 -14.52 16.01 -4.52
CA TYR A 505 -14.71 15.71 -3.14
C TYR A 505 -16.00 16.40 -2.74
N VAL A 506 -17.06 15.59 -2.62
CA VAL A 506 -18.41 16.04 -2.30
C VAL A 506 -18.46 16.40 -0.82
N GLY A 507 -18.00 17.62 -0.51
CA GLY A 507 -18.29 18.28 0.75
C GLY A 507 -19.61 19.04 0.62
N VAL A 508 -20.67 18.55 1.27
CA VAL A 508 -21.95 19.24 1.41
C VAL A 508 -21.69 20.68 1.88
N ARG A 509 -22.19 21.65 1.11
CA ARG A 509 -22.18 23.07 1.48
C ARG A 509 -23.11 23.24 2.68
N ARG A 510 -22.59 23.40 3.89
CA ARG A 510 -23.39 24.03 4.95
C ARG A 510 -23.59 25.50 4.59
N PRO A 511 -24.83 26.02 4.55
CA PRO A 511 -25.04 27.46 4.49
C PRO A 511 -24.36 28.09 5.72
N PRO A 512 -23.75 29.27 5.59
CA PRO A 512 -23.16 29.94 6.73
C PRO A 512 -24.26 30.23 7.75
N ASP A 513 -24.18 29.61 8.91
CA ASP A 513 -24.95 30.03 10.07
C ASP A 513 -24.63 31.51 10.31
N VAL A 514 -25.68 32.31 10.41
CA VAL A 514 -25.62 33.72 10.76
C VAL A 514 -25.11 33.79 12.19
N VAL A 515 -23.79 33.88 12.36
CA VAL A 515 -23.17 34.18 13.65
C VAL A 515 -23.43 35.65 13.95
N THR A 516 -24.38 35.89 14.85
CA THR A 516 -24.54 37.17 15.53
C THR A 516 -23.22 37.51 16.22
N THR A 517 -22.71 38.70 15.93
CA THR A 517 -21.48 39.24 16.52
C THR A 517 -21.64 39.48 18.01
N ASP A 518 -21.28 38.51 18.84
CA ASP A 518 -20.94 38.78 20.24
C ASP A 518 -19.43 38.73 20.42
N ARG A 519 -18.89 39.86 20.88
CA ARG A 519 -17.47 40.10 21.14
C ARG A 519 -16.99 39.18 22.26
N MET A 520 -16.20 38.16 21.92
CA MET A 520 -15.29 37.53 22.88
C MET A 520 -14.08 38.44 23.11
N THR A 521 -14.01 39.02 24.31
CA THR A 521 -12.81 39.67 24.86
C THR A 521 -11.81 38.59 25.29
N LEU A 522 -10.61 38.63 24.70
CA LEU A 522 -9.47 37.81 25.15
C LEU A 522 -8.86 38.39 26.45
N PRO A 523 -8.43 37.55 27.41
CA PRO A 523 -7.72 38.02 28.60
C PRO A 523 -6.26 38.42 28.27
N PRO A 524 -5.66 39.32 29.07
CA PRO A 524 -4.32 39.85 28.81
C PRO A 524 -3.23 38.81 29.11
N VAL A 525 -2.29 38.67 28.18
CA VAL A 525 -1.08 37.88 28.33
C VAL A 525 -0.07 38.66 29.18
N ALA A 526 0.39 38.06 30.28
CA ALA A 526 1.44 38.60 31.15
C ALA A 526 2.83 38.47 30.50
N PRO A 527 3.74 39.46 30.66
CA PRO A 527 5.11 39.36 30.18
C PRO A 527 6.01 38.75 31.27
N LEU A 528 6.70 37.66 30.96
CA LEU A 528 7.79 37.12 31.77
C LEU A 528 8.95 36.76 30.83
N LEU A 529 10.00 37.57 30.85
CA LEU A 529 11.40 37.19 31.06
C LEU A 529 12.33 38.34 30.64
N GLU A 530 13.04 38.88 31.63
CA GLU A 530 14.13 39.85 31.48
C GLU A 530 15.41 39.20 30.90
N PRO A 531 16.28 39.96 30.22
CA PRO A 531 17.56 39.48 29.72
C PRO A 531 18.67 39.60 30.78
N TYR A 532 19.42 38.52 31.00
CA TYR A 532 20.70 38.56 31.71
C TYR A 532 21.78 39.17 30.82
N ASN A 533 22.22 40.38 31.18
CA ASN A 533 23.48 40.97 30.74
C ASN A 533 24.61 40.54 31.70
N LEU A 534 25.63 39.86 31.19
CA LEU A 534 26.92 39.73 31.85
C LEU A 534 28.04 39.99 30.83
N LEU A 535 28.67 41.15 30.99
CA LEU A 535 30.11 41.48 30.81
C LEU A 535 30.84 40.71 29.68
N GLY A 536 31.35 41.34 28.62
CA GLY A 536 32.26 42.48 28.66
C GLY A 536 33.70 42.01 28.42
N ALA A 537 34.07 41.75 27.17
CA ALA A 537 35.47 41.66 26.73
C ALA A 537 35.54 41.94 25.22
N GLU A 538 36.11 43.09 24.86
CA GLU A 538 36.52 43.40 23.50
C GLU A 538 37.68 42.48 23.10
N PHE A 539 37.48 41.65 22.07
CA PHE A 539 38.58 41.03 21.33
C PHE A 539 38.50 41.46 19.87
N GLN A 540 39.31 42.47 19.53
CA GLN A 540 39.67 42.73 18.14
C GLN A 540 40.62 41.62 17.67
N PHE A 541 40.24 40.88 16.63
CA PHE A 541 41.20 40.09 15.84
C PHE A 541 41.34 40.70 14.45
N ALA A 542 42.55 41.18 14.19
CA ALA A 542 43.03 41.55 12.87
C ALA A 542 43.10 40.30 11.98
N LEU A 543 42.65 40.42 10.73
CA LEU A 543 42.90 39.43 9.70
C LEU A 543 44.39 39.44 9.34
N GLN A 544 45.12 38.41 9.78
CA GLN A 544 46.36 37.98 9.14
C GLN A 544 46.10 36.73 8.30
N GLU A 545 46.84 36.67 7.20
CA GLU A 545 46.77 35.73 6.08
C GLU A 545 46.55 34.27 6.49
N VAL A 546 45.49 33.65 5.95
CA VAL A 546 45.23 32.22 6.10
C VAL A 546 46.04 31.46 5.06
N GLY A 547 47.25 31.07 5.45
CA GLY A 547 47.97 29.95 4.85
C GLY A 547 47.20 28.64 5.06
N SER A 548 47.47 27.69 4.16
CA SER A 548 46.87 26.35 4.07
C SER A 548 46.63 25.66 5.42
N LEU A 549 45.37 25.63 5.86
CA LEU A 549 44.93 24.73 6.93
C LEU A 549 43.73 23.92 6.42
N VAL A 550 43.92 22.61 6.32
CA VAL A 550 42.86 21.65 6.06
C VAL A 550 41.87 21.71 7.23
N VAL A 551 40.73 22.36 7.04
CA VAL A 551 39.68 22.41 8.06
C VAL A 551 38.75 21.21 7.87
N ALA A 552 39.06 20.13 8.58
CA ALA A 552 38.17 19.00 8.73
C ALA A 552 36.90 19.41 9.51
N GLY A 553 35.74 19.29 8.86
CA GLY A 553 34.45 19.06 9.54
C GLY A 553 33.75 20.25 10.22
N GLY A 554 33.53 21.37 9.55
CA GLY A 554 32.57 22.39 10.01
C GLY A 554 31.54 22.78 8.95
N ARG A 555 30.45 23.43 9.36
CA ARG A 555 29.40 23.94 8.47
C ARG A 555 29.34 25.46 8.52
N TRP A 556 29.11 26.07 7.37
CA TRP A 556 28.84 27.50 7.28
C TRP A 556 27.35 27.77 7.46
N PHE A 557 26.98 28.73 8.31
CA PHE A 557 25.62 29.25 8.43
C PHE A 557 25.67 30.77 8.61
N LYS A 558 24.93 31.52 7.79
CA LYS A 558 24.91 33.00 7.80
C LYS A 558 26.30 33.68 7.80
N ARG A 559 27.26 33.14 7.04
CA ARG A 559 28.67 33.61 6.97
C ARG A 559 29.51 33.39 8.23
N GLU A 560 29.00 32.65 9.21
CA GLU A 560 29.77 32.17 10.36
C GLU A 560 30.11 30.69 10.17
N PHE A 561 31.33 30.30 10.53
CA PHE A 561 31.81 28.93 10.44
C PHE A 561 31.61 28.21 11.78
N TYR A 562 30.73 27.22 11.80
CA TYR A 562 30.45 26.39 12.98
C TYR A 562 31.29 25.11 12.88
N ARG A 563 32.29 24.98 13.74
CA ARG A 563 33.14 23.78 13.81
C ARG A 563 32.31 22.64 14.44
N ASN A 564 32.21 21.47 13.80
CA ASN A 564 31.69 20.31 14.52
C ASN A 564 32.69 19.98 15.62
N SER A 565 32.23 19.77 16.86
CA SER A 565 33.08 19.18 17.89
C SER A 565 33.32 17.72 17.52
N THR A 566 34.39 17.46 16.78
CA THR A 566 34.87 16.11 16.43
C THR A 566 34.89 15.19 17.65
N ALA A 567 35.28 15.70 18.82
CA ALA A 567 35.25 14.94 20.08
C ALA A 567 33.87 14.38 20.47
N ALA A 568 32.77 15.13 20.26
CA ALA A 568 31.42 14.65 20.58
C ALA A 568 30.91 13.64 19.54
N LEU A 569 31.26 13.83 18.27
CA LEU A 569 30.94 12.88 17.20
C LEU A 569 31.75 11.58 17.35
N ASP A 570 33.02 11.67 17.72
CA ASP A 570 33.90 10.53 17.98
C ASP A 570 33.44 9.78 19.24
N ALA A 571 33.00 10.49 20.28
CA ALA A 571 32.41 9.88 21.48
C ALA A 571 31.06 9.19 21.17
N ALA A 572 30.19 9.81 20.38
CA ALA A 572 28.92 9.20 19.95
C ALA A 572 29.17 7.97 19.06
N ALA A 573 30.14 8.02 18.15
CA ALA A 573 30.53 6.90 17.31
C ALA A 573 31.17 5.76 18.13
N ALA A 574 31.99 6.09 19.13
CA ALA A 574 32.57 5.10 20.05
C ALA A 574 31.50 4.42 20.91
N TRP A 575 30.54 5.19 21.43
CA TRP A 575 29.39 4.66 22.17
C TRP A 575 28.51 3.77 21.29
N GLY A 576 28.26 4.17 20.03
CA GLY A 576 27.56 3.36 19.04
C GLY A 576 28.24 2.01 18.78
N ARG A 577 29.56 2.01 18.53
CA ARG A 577 30.35 0.78 18.34
C ARG A 577 30.33 -0.13 19.58
N ALA A 578 30.40 0.43 20.78
CA ALA A 578 30.33 -0.34 22.02
C ALA A 578 28.95 -1.00 22.21
N LYS A 579 27.87 -0.28 21.88
CA LYS A 579 26.50 -0.81 21.93
C LYS A 579 26.27 -1.89 20.87
N GLU A 580 26.78 -1.69 19.66
CA GLU A 580 26.73 -2.68 18.58
C GLU A 580 27.49 -3.95 18.94
N ALA A 581 28.69 -3.85 19.51
CA ALA A 581 29.44 -4.99 20.01
C ALA A 581 28.68 -5.77 21.10
N GLY A 582 27.98 -5.06 22.00
CA GLY A 582 27.11 -5.69 23.01
C GLY A 582 25.94 -6.45 22.39
N ILE A 583 25.28 -5.87 21.39
CA ILE A 583 24.17 -6.53 20.67
C ILE A 583 24.66 -7.76 19.90
N VAL A 584 25.80 -7.67 19.22
CA VAL A 584 26.41 -8.80 18.50
C VAL A 584 26.76 -9.94 19.46
N ALA A 585 27.26 -9.64 20.66
CA ALA A 585 27.53 -10.65 21.69
C ALA A 585 26.24 -11.34 22.16
N SER A 586 25.17 -10.59 22.44
CA SER A 586 23.87 -11.16 22.83
C SER A 586 23.24 -12.01 21.72
N LEU A 587 23.36 -11.59 20.45
CA LEU A 587 22.88 -12.37 19.31
C LEU A 587 23.68 -13.67 19.12
N ALA A 588 24.98 -13.66 19.39
CA ALA A 588 25.80 -14.87 19.36
C ALA A 588 25.39 -15.88 20.44
N GLU A 589 25.02 -15.39 21.63
CA GLU A 589 24.51 -16.22 22.73
C GLU A 589 23.16 -16.86 22.38
N VAL A 590 22.21 -16.07 21.86
CA VAL A 590 20.91 -16.57 21.38
C VAL A 590 21.08 -17.58 20.24
N ALA A 591 22.03 -17.35 19.32
CA ALA A 591 22.34 -18.28 18.25
C ALA A 591 22.91 -19.61 18.78
N ALA A 592 23.74 -19.57 19.82
CA ALA A 592 24.27 -20.76 20.48
C ALA A 592 23.18 -21.56 21.22
N GLU A 593 22.24 -20.87 21.90
CA GLU A 593 21.08 -21.50 22.53
C GLU A 593 20.13 -22.14 21.50
N ALA A 594 19.90 -21.44 20.37
CA ALA A 594 19.10 -21.97 19.27
C ALA A 594 19.75 -23.19 18.61
N ALA A 595 21.08 -23.17 18.42
CA ALA A 595 21.81 -24.33 17.90
C ALA A 595 21.72 -25.53 18.84
N THR A 596 21.83 -25.30 20.16
CA THR A 596 21.66 -26.33 21.19
C THR A 596 20.24 -26.89 21.18
N SER A 597 19.23 -26.04 21.03
CA SER A 597 17.82 -26.44 20.96
C SER A 597 17.51 -27.25 19.69
N ARG A 598 18.09 -26.89 18.54
CA ARG A 598 17.99 -27.68 17.30
C ARG A 598 18.66 -29.04 17.43
N ALA A 599 19.83 -29.12 18.08
CA ALA A 599 20.50 -30.39 18.33
C ALA A 599 19.66 -31.31 19.23
N LYS A 600 19.02 -30.77 20.27
CA LYS A 600 18.08 -31.52 21.12
C LYS A 600 16.86 -32.01 20.33
N ALA A 601 16.27 -31.15 19.49
CA ALA A 601 15.12 -31.52 18.65
C ALA A 601 15.48 -32.60 17.62
N ALA A 602 16.65 -32.50 16.97
CA ALA A 602 17.13 -33.49 16.01
C ALA A 602 17.32 -34.88 16.68
N ASN A 603 17.85 -34.91 17.90
CA ASN A 603 18.00 -36.14 18.67
C ASN A 603 16.63 -36.75 19.06
N ALA A 604 15.64 -35.92 19.41
CA ALA A 604 14.29 -36.39 19.71
C ALA A 604 13.60 -36.97 18.46
N THR A 605 13.75 -36.33 17.30
CA THR A 605 13.20 -36.85 16.03
C THR A 605 13.84 -38.18 15.64
N LYS A 606 15.15 -38.35 15.86
CA LYS A 606 15.83 -39.61 15.61
C LYS A 606 15.31 -40.74 16.52
N ALA A 607 15.11 -40.45 17.80
CA ALA A 607 14.53 -41.42 18.74
C ALA A 607 13.12 -41.86 18.32
N ASN A 608 12.27 -40.92 17.87
CA ASN A 608 10.93 -41.22 17.38
C ASN A 608 10.96 -42.02 16.06
N GLN A 609 11.94 -41.76 15.18
CA GLN A 609 12.13 -42.55 13.95
C GLN A 609 12.57 -43.98 14.27
N ASP A 610 13.50 -44.17 15.21
CA ASP A 610 13.95 -45.49 15.64
C ASP A 610 12.79 -46.30 16.26
N GLU A 611 11.91 -45.66 17.03
CA GLU A 611 10.69 -46.28 17.56
C GLU A 611 9.69 -46.66 16.45
N ALA A 612 9.47 -45.78 15.47
CA ALA A 612 8.59 -46.07 14.33
C ALA A 612 9.10 -47.25 13.48
N VAL A 613 10.42 -47.35 13.27
CA VAL A 613 11.05 -48.49 12.59
C VAL A 613 10.87 -49.79 13.40
N ALA A 614 10.99 -49.72 14.73
CA ALA A 614 10.76 -50.87 15.59
C ALA A 614 9.30 -51.36 15.56
N VAL A 615 8.33 -50.43 15.53
CA VAL A 615 6.90 -50.74 15.39
C VAL A 615 6.59 -51.35 14.02
N ALA A 616 7.15 -50.80 12.93
CA ALA A 616 7.00 -51.36 11.59
C ALA A 616 7.54 -52.80 11.51
N ALA A 617 8.73 -53.05 12.08
CA ALA A 617 9.29 -54.39 12.16
C ALA A 617 8.45 -55.35 13.02
N HIS A 618 7.78 -54.85 14.06
CA HIS A 618 6.83 -55.64 14.85
C HIS A 618 5.58 -56.01 14.04
N CYS A 619 5.01 -55.06 13.29
CA CYS A 619 3.87 -55.30 12.41
C CYS A 619 4.17 -56.34 11.33
N GLU A 620 5.35 -56.30 10.70
CA GLU A 620 5.72 -57.31 9.69
C GLU A 620 5.90 -58.71 10.30
N ARG A 621 6.47 -58.82 11.51
CA ARG A 621 6.50 -60.10 12.24
C ARG A 621 5.11 -60.61 12.60
N ALA A 622 4.19 -59.72 12.98
CA ALA A 622 2.81 -60.09 13.28
C ALA A 622 2.07 -60.61 12.03
N LYS A 623 2.28 -59.96 10.86
CA LYS A 623 1.74 -60.43 9.57
C LYS A 623 2.28 -61.80 9.19
N ALA A 624 3.59 -62.02 9.31
CA ALA A 624 4.19 -63.33 9.03
C ALA A 624 3.60 -64.43 9.91
N ARG A 625 3.44 -64.17 11.21
CA ARG A 625 2.82 -65.12 12.14
C ARG A 625 1.35 -65.39 11.84
N ALA A 626 0.59 -64.37 11.41
CA ALA A 626 -0.79 -64.55 11.00
C ALA A 626 -0.91 -65.43 9.74
N ALA A 627 0.01 -65.27 8.78
CA ALA A 627 0.07 -66.12 7.59
C ALA A 627 0.40 -67.58 7.93
N GLU A 628 1.35 -67.83 8.84
CA GLU A 628 1.66 -69.19 9.34
C GLU A 628 0.45 -69.85 10.02
N LEU A 629 -0.29 -69.09 10.84
CA LEU A 629 -1.50 -69.59 11.50
C LEU A 629 -2.62 -69.90 10.50
N ALA A 630 -2.78 -69.07 9.47
CA ALA A 630 -3.74 -69.32 8.39
C ALA A 630 -3.40 -70.60 7.61
N GLU A 631 -2.12 -70.81 7.27
CA GLU A 631 -1.66 -72.03 6.59
C GLU A 631 -1.86 -73.27 7.48
N ALA A 632 -1.58 -73.15 8.79
CA ALA A 632 -1.81 -74.23 9.76
C ALA A 632 -3.31 -74.58 9.89
N ALA A 633 -4.19 -73.58 9.90
CA ALA A 633 -5.64 -73.78 9.91
C ALA A 633 -6.13 -74.46 8.63
N GLU A 634 -5.62 -74.07 7.45
CA GLU A 634 -5.97 -74.71 6.19
C GLU A 634 -5.53 -76.17 6.14
N LYS A 635 -4.32 -76.48 6.65
CA LYS A 635 -3.84 -77.87 6.78
C LYS A 635 -4.72 -78.70 7.74
N ALA A 636 -5.16 -78.12 8.85
CA ALA A 636 -6.07 -78.78 9.79
C ALA A 636 -7.43 -79.08 9.17
N VAL A 637 -7.99 -78.16 8.38
CA VAL A 637 -9.26 -78.37 7.66
C VAL A 637 -9.11 -79.47 6.61
N ARG A 638 -8.01 -79.49 5.84
CA ARG A 638 -7.72 -80.56 4.86
C ARG A 638 -7.52 -81.92 5.53
N ALA A 639 -6.91 -81.97 6.70
CA ALA A 639 -6.75 -83.20 7.47
C ALA A 639 -8.09 -83.72 8.03
N GLY A 640 -9.00 -82.83 8.43
CA GLY A 640 -10.35 -83.18 8.89
C GLY A 640 -11.28 -83.68 7.77
N ALA A 641 -11.10 -83.20 6.54
CA ALA A 641 -11.92 -83.59 5.39
C ALA A 641 -11.67 -85.04 4.90
N LEU A 642 -10.58 -85.69 5.33
CA LEU A 642 -10.26 -87.08 4.99
C LEU A 642 -10.89 -88.10 5.97
N GLY A 643 -11.60 -87.66 7.01
CA GLY A 643 -12.17 -88.54 8.04
C GLY A 643 -13.67 -88.86 7.94
N ALA A 644 -14.43 -88.18 7.09
CA ALA A 644 -15.90 -88.31 7.07
C ALA A 644 -16.40 -89.06 5.83
N GLY A 645 -16.21 -90.38 5.83
CA GLY A 645 -16.65 -91.25 4.74
C GLY A 645 -16.95 -92.67 5.19
N LYS A 646 -18.00 -92.86 6.00
CA LYS A 646 -18.92 -94.03 6.03
C LYS A 646 -19.61 -94.16 7.39
N ALA A 647 -20.91 -93.84 7.44
CA ALA A 647 -21.89 -94.57 8.23
C ALA A 647 -23.30 -94.21 7.75
N SER A 648 -23.91 -95.16 7.07
CA SER A 648 -25.34 -95.26 6.76
C SER A 648 -26.14 -95.56 8.04
N GLY A 649 -27.34 -95.01 8.18
CA GLY A 649 -28.30 -95.54 9.15
C GLY A 649 -29.46 -94.59 9.46
N SER A 650 -30.64 -94.99 9.02
CA SER A 650 -31.97 -94.45 9.30
C SER A 650 -32.31 -94.30 10.78
N ASN A 651 -33.05 -93.26 11.16
CA ASN A 651 -34.43 -93.37 11.66
C ASN A 651 -35.00 -92.02 12.12
N ASP A 652 -36.33 -91.98 12.03
CA ASP A 652 -37.25 -90.94 12.48
C ASP A 652 -37.06 -90.52 13.96
N ASP A 653 -37.30 -89.25 14.26
CA ASP A 653 -38.33 -88.77 15.20
C ASP A 653 -38.03 -87.38 15.79
N ALA A 654 -39.05 -86.52 15.69
CA ALA A 654 -39.59 -85.60 16.69
C ALA A 654 -38.72 -84.62 17.53
N LEU A 655 -39.22 -83.37 17.56
CA LEU A 655 -39.25 -82.38 18.66
C LEU A 655 -38.00 -81.55 19.00
N GLY A 656 -38.22 -80.23 19.13
CA GLY A 656 -37.72 -79.47 20.28
C GLY A 656 -36.79 -78.27 20.02
N ALA A 657 -37.40 -77.08 19.99
CA ALA A 657 -36.99 -75.79 20.56
C ALA A 657 -35.54 -75.53 21.06
N GLY A 658 -35.08 -74.29 20.84
CA GLY A 658 -34.11 -73.57 21.69
C GLY A 658 -32.99 -72.87 20.89
N MET A 659 -33.14 -71.61 20.47
CA MET A 659 -32.57 -70.43 21.15
C MET A 659 -31.25 -70.75 21.87
N TRP A 660 -30.11 -70.24 21.37
CA TRP A 660 -29.10 -69.52 22.17
C TRP A 660 -28.25 -68.67 21.22
N THR A 661 -28.27 -67.38 21.52
CA THR A 661 -27.59 -66.25 20.91
C THR A 661 -26.12 -66.14 21.34
N SER A 662 -25.36 -65.38 20.55
CA SER A 662 -24.20 -64.57 20.93
C SER A 662 -22.83 -65.23 20.99
N GLY A 663 -21.87 -64.65 20.25
CA GLY A 663 -20.46 -64.77 20.60
C GLY A 663 -19.46 -64.52 19.47
N ILE A 664 -19.04 -63.26 19.32
CA ILE A 664 -17.69 -62.83 18.91
C ILE A 664 -17.43 -62.75 17.39
N ILE A 665 -17.68 -61.55 16.87
CA ILE A 665 -16.92 -60.93 15.78
C ILE A 665 -15.70 -60.26 16.42
N GLY A 666 -14.53 -60.42 15.81
CA GLY A 666 -13.36 -59.59 16.10
C GLY A 666 -12.12 -60.03 15.30
N VAL A 667 -11.96 -59.48 14.10
CA VAL A 667 -10.66 -59.18 13.48
C VAL A 667 -10.77 -57.81 12.81
#